data_AF-A0A2V9A3L9-F1
#
_entry.id   AF-A0A2V9A3L9-F1
#
_cell.length_a   1.000
_cell.length_b   1.000
_cell.length_c   1.000
_cell.angle_alpha   90.00
_cell.angle_beta   90.00
_cell.angle_gamma   90.00
#
_symmetry.space_group_name_H-M   'P 1'
#
loop_
_entity.id
_entity.type
_entity.pdbx_description
1 polymer ?
#
loop_
_entity_poly.entity_id
_entity_poly.type
_entity_poly.pdbx_seq_one_letter_code
_entity_poly.pdbx_strand_id
1 'polypeptide(L)'
;MARSRLRSGKVLHRGDQPGTAWKKKASGPIFGLKKRRQSYGLWAQAPTRQTHPHRLAERTQTTYAYNVLDLLTGVTQGAQSRTYTFDDAGRPTSVKTPETNQTATQFQYNNFGLVTQRTDARGVITTYGYDTFNRLQSVGYNVGSTGVPATPSVSFTFGANSSQNNNGRLITMSDGVGSESYSYDILGNLTQLQKVISGTTYTTSYQYNLAGELTQITYPSGRVVVQSYDGIGRQCSVGATGSTCTSGTTYASGFSYSPSFQVTGFSYGNGVTAAFGYTPDRLLLQSLAYTKSAATLFSTNYWYKTDSTNCPSGAAGNNGQIQCITDNVDSGRTVSYSYDALYRLISATTNGSGNYPQWGLSWSYDRYGNRTAQTVTAGSAYSNSVTVNTSTNQIVGPPYAYDANGNMTNDGSNSLVYDAENRLLSATNGGSSGSYSYNGKNLRVKKGSGSTTTVYIFSGSRVIAEYDNGAAVGSPSREYIYSGSHLLAKMDSSGTKYYHQDHLSNRLVTDSSGNAVAQLGTYPYGDSWYNATNDKLFFTSYDRDSESSNDYAMMRYGVNRLGRFSSPDPFSGSKGDPQSFNHYAYVHNDPVNSLDPMGLRDHPLYFCPLGGNTLFTTDCNPGGDLFGGNCAVDGIATSCGIIQSIIGAGAAVQCPNNICSGISDNGQFVQFQAFADGSSGYLPDDAPTGYSVRDIANAASLVSEYANGTPIDPSNLQGKAKQVYDLLTNLGVDPENITIYQIGTQSFAAVLTDEGFEQLQNSDLVDSNWGDVFLHYPYTDGGRSDQDTDPDSPWRLSLHYVWFDENLTDYVGGAGVYTQFHADNSNPWNGGFWQHWGCDVLHLTCH
;
A
#
# COMPACT_ATOMS: atom_id res chain seq x y z
N MET A 1 14.30 20.91 -71.50
CA MET A 1 15.41 20.65 -72.46
C MET A 1 15.82 19.19 -72.23
N ALA A 2 15.67 18.25 -73.17
CA ALA A 2 16.42 18.06 -74.43
C ALA A 2 17.90 17.64 -74.17
N ARG A 3 18.47 16.58 -74.77
CA ARG A 3 17.93 15.59 -75.76
C ARG A 3 18.89 14.38 -75.94
N SER A 4 18.36 13.14 -76.03
CA SER A 4 18.81 12.04 -76.95
C SER A 4 20.23 11.40 -76.81
N ARG A 5 20.54 10.15 -77.25
CA ARG A 5 19.78 8.97 -77.78
C ARG A 5 20.66 7.70 -77.96
N LEU A 6 20.02 6.50 -77.89
CA LEU A 6 20.37 5.21 -78.56
C LEU A 6 21.69 4.51 -78.15
N ARG A 7 21.92 3.18 -78.26
CA ARG A 7 21.31 1.95 -78.87
C ARG A 7 21.77 0.75 -77.98
N SER A 8 21.33 -0.52 -77.97
CA SER A 8 20.27 -1.40 -78.56
C SER A 8 20.27 -2.72 -77.71
N GLY A 9 19.39 -3.74 -77.80
CA GLY A 9 18.09 -3.88 -78.47
C GLY A 9 17.73 -5.30 -79.01
N LYS A 10 16.95 -6.11 -78.23
CA LYS A 10 16.05 -7.24 -78.70
C LYS A 10 16.75 -8.59 -79.11
N VAL A 11 16.24 -9.83 -78.91
CA VAL A 11 14.89 -10.47 -79.01
C VAL A 11 14.75 -11.79 -78.18
N LEU A 12 13.56 -12.02 -77.57
CA LEU A 12 12.69 -13.25 -77.33
C LEU A 12 13.22 -14.72 -77.53
N HIS A 13 12.60 -15.83 -77.05
CA HIS A 13 11.21 -16.16 -76.61
C HIS A 13 11.07 -17.50 -75.80
N ARG A 14 9.99 -17.64 -74.98
CA ARG A 14 9.17 -18.84 -74.58
C ARG A 14 9.80 -20.18 -74.06
N GLY A 15 9.12 -20.80 -73.07
CA GLY A 15 8.70 -22.22 -73.19
C GLY A 15 8.83 -23.18 -71.98
N ASP A 16 7.76 -23.33 -71.18
CA ASP A 16 7.24 -24.56 -70.53
C ASP A 16 8.09 -25.45 -69.55
N GLN A 17 7.39 -26.38 -68.88
CA GLN A 17 7.88 -27.37 -67.88
C GLN A 17 7.51 -28.81 -68.34
N PRO A 18 7.60 -29.87 -67.49
CA PRO A 18 8.71 -30.41 -66.68
C PRO A 18 9.06 -31.86 -67.11
N GLY A 19 10.14 -32.48 -66.58
CA GLY A 19 10.43 -33.89 -66.89
C GLY A 19 11.51 -34.60 -66.06
N THR A 20 11.12 -35.67 -65.38
CA THR A 20 11.93 -36.59 -64.57
C THR A 20 12.88 -37.50 -65.38
N ALA A 21 14.01 -37.95 -64.79
CA ALA A 21 14.55 -39.30 -64.98
C ALA A 21 15.61 -39.71 -63.93
N TRP A 22 15.49 -40.94 -63.42
CA TRP A 22 16.40 -41.58 -62.44
C TRP A 22 17.64 -42.23 -63.09
N LYS A 23 18.67 -42.53 -62.28
CA LYS A 23 19.49 -43.75 -62.45
C LYS A 23 19.94 -44.34 -61.10
N LYS A 24 19.90 -45.68 -60.99
CA LYS A 24 20.31 -46.48 -59.81
C LYS A 24 21.67 -47.15 -60.05
N LYS A 25 22.45 -47.38 -58.98
CA LYS A 25 23.12 -48.66 -58.59
C LYS A 25 24.08 -48.44 -57.40
N ALA A 26 24.56 -49.46 -56.68
CA ALA A 26 23.88 -50.43 -55.80
C ALA A 26 24.87 -51.56 -55.42
N SER A 27 25.06 -51.81 -54.11
CA SER A 27 25.81 -52.97 -53.58
C SER A 27 25.40 -53.27 -52.13
N GLY A 28 25.44 -54.54 -51.74
CA GLY A 28 24.78 -55.09 -50.54
C GLY A 28 25.56 -55.09 -49.21
N PRO A 29 25.05 -55.81 -48.18
CA PRO A 29 25.33 -55.52 -46.78
C PRO A 29 26.38 -56.40 -46.09
N ILE A 30 26.90 -55.91 -44.96
CA ILE A 30 27.64 -56.69 -43.95
C ILE A 30 27.14 -56.25 -42.56
N PHE A 31 26.79 -57.20 -41.68
CA PHE A 31 26.49 -56.93 -40.27
C PHE A 31 27.78 -56.97 -39.42
N GLY A 32 27.94 -56.02 -38.49
CA GLY A 32 29.06 -56.01 -37.55
C GLY A 32 28.99 -54.85 -36.55
N LEU A 33 28.96 -55.16 -35.25
CA LEU A 33 28.79 -54.18 -34.18
C LEU A 33 30.08 -53.38 -33.89
N LYS A 34 29.97 -52.05 -33.71
CA LYS A 34 30.35 -51.37 -32.45
C LYS A 34 29.96 -49.88 -32.41
N LYS A 35 29.83 -49.36 -31.18
CA LYS A 35 29.36 -48.02 -30.82
C LYS A 35 30.03 -46.89 -31.63
N ARG A 36 29.24 -45.94 -32.13
CA ARG A 36 29.68 -44.57 -32.45
C ARG A 36 28.73 -43.57 -31.81
N ARG A 37 29.28 -42.54 -31.16
CA ARG A 37 28.58 -41.27 -30.94
C ARG A 37 28.35 -40.64 -32.32
N GLN A 38 27.14 -40.17 -32.60
CA GLN A 38 26.90 -39.21 -33.67
C GLN A 38 26.08 -38.05 -33.12
N SER A 39 26.65 -36.85 -33.20
CA SER A 39 25.99 -35.60 -32.83
C SER A 39 24.94 -35.28 -33.90
N TYR A 40 23.68 -35.13 -33.49
CA TYR A 40 22.66 -34.55 -34.36
C TYR A 40 22.79 -33.02 -34.32
N GLY A 41 23.30 -32.47 -35.42
CA GLY A 41 23.36 -31.02 -35.63
C GLY A 41 21.97 -30.46 -35.93
N LEU A 42 21.18 -30.25 -34.87
CA LEU A 42 19.96 -29.44 -34.96
C LEU A 42 20.34 -27.98 -35.23
N TRP A 43 19.58 -27.33 -36.11
CA TRP A 43 19.80 -25.94 -36.49
C TRP A 43 19.34 -25.01 -35.36
N ALA A 44 20.22 -24.81 -34.38
CA ALA A 44 20.10 -23.70 -33.46
C ALA A 44 20.25 -22.38 -34.24
N GLN A 45 19.13 -21.83 -34.71
CA GLN A 45 19.03 -20.38 -34.87
C GLN A 45 19.42 -19.80 -33.51
N ALA A 46 20.54 -19.06 -33.46
CA ALA A 46 20.96 -18.42 -32.22
C ALA A 46 19.78 -17.56 -31.74
N PRO A 47 19.34 -17.69 -30.48
CA PRO A 47 18.25 -16.88 -29.98
C PRO A 47 18.67 -15.43 -30.14
N THR A 48 17.96 -14.69 -31.00
CA THR A 48 18.15 -13.25 -31.14
C THR A 48 17.98 -12.66 -29.76
N ARG A 49 19.08 -12.15 -29.18
CA ARG A 49 19.05 -11.50 -27.87
C ARG A 49 17.91 -10.49 -27.92
N GLN A 50 16.85 -10.72 -27.15
CA GLN A 50 15.93 -9.64 -26.82
C GLN A 50 16.77 -8.62 -26.05
N THR A 51 17.16 -7.57 -26.74
CA THR A 51 17.67 -6.36 -26.11
C THR A 51 16.47 -5.76 -25.38
N HIS A 52 16.28 -6.14 -24.12
CA HIS A 52 15.36 -5.45 -23.21
C HIS A 52 15.57 -3.95 -23.40
N PRO A 53 14.56 -3.16 -23.85
CA PRO A 53 14.82 -1.83 -24.41
C PRO A 53 15.42 -0.81 -23.43
N HIS A 54 15.44 -1.15 -22.14
CA HIS A 54 15.82 -0.29 -21.04
C HIS A 54 16.95 -0.91 -20.20
N ARG A 55 18.11 -1.16 -20.82
CA ARG A 55 19.36 -1.07 -20.04
C ARG A 55 19.61 0.41 -19.76
N LEU A 56 19.62 0.78 -18.47
CA LEU A 56 20.10 2.09 -18.04
C LEU A 56 21.48 2.35 -18.67
N ALA A 57 21.69 3.56 -19.22
CA ALA A 57 22.96 3.94 -19.83
C ALA A 57 24.12 3.88 -18.83
N GLU A 58 23.84 4.20 -17.56
CA GLU A 58 24.71 3.98 -16.42
C GLU A 58 23.96 3.12 -15.39
N ARG A 59 24.63 2.11 -14.81
CA ARG A 59 24.03 1.29 -13.75
C ARG A 59 24.10 2.02 -12.41
N THR A 60 22.94 2.45 -11.91
CA THR A 60 22.80 2.92 -10.52
C THR A 60 22.93 1.74 -9.55
N GLN A 61 24.11 1.61 -8.93
CA GLN A 61 24.32 0.64 -7.84
C GLN A 61 23.94 1.23 -6.48
N THR A 62 23.18 0.43 -5.72
CA THR A 62 23.05 0.49 -4.27
C THR A 62 23.74 -0.75 -3.68
N THR A 63 24.40 -0.62 -2.54
CA THR A 63 25.07 -1.72 -1.83
C THR A 63 24.58 -1.75 -0.39
N TYR A 64 24.26 -2.94 0.12
CA TYR A 64 23.76 -3.17 1.48
C TYR A 64 24.82 -3.93 2.28
N ALA A 65 24.97 -3.60 3.56
CA ALA A 65 25.94 -4.20 4.47
C ALA A 65 25.23 -4.72 5.72
N TYR A 66 25.61 -5.92 6.17
CA TYR A 66 24.94 -6.68 7.23
C TYR A 66 25.94 -7.13 8.30
N ASN A 67 25.48 -7.36 9.53
CA ASN A 67 26.28 -8.01 10.58
C ASN A 67 26.10 -9.54 10.56
N VAL A 68 26.69 -10.24 11.54
CA VAL A 68 26.60 -11.71 11.68
C VAL A 68 25.21 -12.22 12.13
N LEU A 69 24.26 -11.32 12.37
CA LEU A 69 22.86 -11.61 12.71
C LEU A 69 21.90 -11.16 11.58
N ASP A 70 22.44 -10.95 10.37
CA ASP A 70 21.78 -10.39 9.18
C ASP A 70 21.04 -9.05 9.38
N LEU A 71 21.43 -8.28 10.41
CA LEU A 71 20.90 -6.93 10.63
C LEU A 71 21.60 -5.94 9.69
N LEU A 72 20.81 -5.16 8.95
CA LEU A 72 21.28 -4.13 8.02
C LEU A 72 22.06 -3.03 8.76
N THR A 73 23.39 -3.07 8.69
CA THR A 73 24.28 -2.06 9.31
C THR A 73 24.54 -0.85 8.41
N GLY A 74 24.30 -0.95 7.10
CA GLY A 74 24.37 0.23 6.24
C GLY A 74 23.91 0.04 4.80
N VAL A 75 23.61 1.17 4.15
CA VAL A 75 23.21 1.28 2.74
C VAL A 75 24.06 2.34 2.07
N THR A 76 24.75 1.99 0.99
CA THR A 76 25.61 2.92 0.22
C THR A 76 25.06 3.13 -1.18
N GLN A 77 24.84 4.39 -1.55
CA GLN A 77 24.33 4.82 -2.85
C GLN A 77 25.27 5.88 -3.42
N GLY A 78 26.22 5.50 -4.27
CA GLY A 78 27.16 6.45 -4.86
C GLY A 78 28.00 7.18 -3.79
N ALA A 79 27.66 8.45 -3.51
CA ALA A 79 28.30 9.25 -2.46
C ALA A 79 27.52 9.27 -1.13
N GLN A 80 26.28 8.78 -1.10
CA GLN A 80 25.44 8.71 0.09
C GLN A 80 25.66 7.41 0.86
N SER A 81 25.60 7.50 2.19
CA SER A 81 25.68 6.33 3.08
C SER A 81 24.72 6.48 4.25
N ARG A 82 23.89 5.46 4.50
CA ARG A 82 23.07 5.33 5.71
C ARG A 82 23.72 4.29 6.60
N THR A 83 23.76 4.50 7.91
CA THR A 83 24.39 3.56 8.85
C THR A 83 23.51 3.36 10.07
N TYR A 84 23.43 2.11 10.52
CA TYR A 84 22.60 1.65 11.64
C TYR A 84 23.50 0.92 12.64
N THR A 85 23.41 1.27 13.92
CA THR A 85 24.04 0.50 15.01
C THR A 85 22.96 -0.16 15.84
N PHE A 86 23.27 -1.33 16.40
CA PHE A 86 22.33 -2.14 17.18
C PHE A 86 22.86 -2.37 18.60
N ASP A 87 21.99 -2.79 19.51
CA ASP A 87 22.39 -3.45 20.76
C ASP A 87 22.46 -4.98 20.57
N ASP A 88 22.85 -5.69 21.63
CA ASP A 88 22.97 -7.16 21.63
C ASP A 88 21.61 -7.88 21.46
N ALA A 89 20.49 -7.16 21.55
CA ALA A 89 19.14 -7.65 21.26
C ALA A 89 18.66 -7.27 19.84
N GLY A 90 19.55 -6.74 19.00
CA GLY A 90 19.27 -6.38 17.61
C GLY A 90 18.45 -5.11 17.40
N ARG A 91 18.26 -4.29 18.45
CA ARG A 91 17.43 -3.07 18.39
C ARG A 91 18.26 -1.85 17.96
N PRO A 92 17.80 -0.98 17.05
CA PRO A 92 18.62 0.09 16.48
C PRO A 92 18.92 1.21 17.48
N THR A 93 20.14 1.24 18.02
CA THR A 93 20.61 2.25 19.00
C THR A 93 20.96 3.59 18.35
N SER A 94 21.36 3.60 17.08
CA SER A 94 21.59 4.83 16.33
C SER A 94 21.38 4.66 14.82
N VAL A 95 20.87 5.72 14.19
CA VAL A 95 20.67 5.83 12.74
C VAL A 95 21.29 7.13 12.24
N LYS A 96 21.95 7.08 11.09
CA LYS A 96 22.49 8.25 10.37
C LYS A 96 22.03 8.23 8.93
N THR A 97 21.63 9.38 8.40
CA THR A 97 21.20 9.53 7.01
C THR A 97 21.88 10.73 6.33
N PRO A 98 21.94 10.74 4.98
CA PRO A 98 22.29 11.92 4.20
C PRO A 98 21.52 13.16 4.64
N GLU A 99 20.23 13.02 4.91
CA GLU A 99 19.31 14.10 5.24
C GLU A 99 19.63 14.78 6.59
N THR A 100 20.15 14.02 7.58
CA THR A 100 20.72 14.55 8.83
C THR A 100 22.20 14.94 8.72
N ASN A 101 22.77 14.95 7.51
CA ASN A 101 24.18 15.20 7.22
C ASN A 101 25.13 14.28 8.04
N GLN A 102 24.79 12.99 8.12
CA GLN A 102 25.45 11.96 8.94
C GLN A 102 25.45 12.22 10.47
N THR A 103 24.64 13.17 10.95
CA THR A 103 24.37 13.34 12.38
C THR A 103 23.50 12.19 12.88
N ALA A 104 23.78 11.70 14.08
CA ALA A 104 23.09 10.55 14.65
C ALA A 104 21.74 10.93 15.25
N THR A 105 20.67 10.29 14.79
CA THR A 105 19.51 10.02 15.65
C THR A 105 19.89 8.85 16.57
N GLN A 106 19.49 8.91 17.84
CA GLN A 106 19.82 7.91 18.86
C GLN A 106 18.57 7.44 19.59
N PHE A 107 18.56 6.18 20.02
CA PHE A 107 17.43 5.55 20.70
C PHE A 107 17.89 4.86 22.00
N GLN A 108 17.02 4.87 23.01
CA GLN A 108 17.16 4.09 24.24
C GLN A 108 15.91 3.24 24.45
N TYR A 109 16.07 2.08 25.09
CA TYR A 109 15.03 1.07 25.24
C TYR A 109 14.78 0.69 26.70
N ASN A 110 13.56 0.22 27.00
CA ASN A 110 13.29 -0.52 28.24
C ASN A 110 13.59 -2.02 28.09
N ASN A 111 13.41 -2.78 29.17
CA ASN A 111 13.59 -4.23 29.20
C ASN A 111 12.56 -5.01 28.35
N PHE A 112 11.51 -4.35 27.86
CA PHE A 112 10.48 -4.91 26.97
C PHE A 112 10.69 -4.54 25.48
N GLY A 113 11.79 -3.87 25.13
CA GLY A 113 12.08 -3.49 23.75
C GLY A 113 11.40 -2.22 23.25
N LEU A 114 10.70 -1.48 24.12
CA LEU A 114 10.04 -0.22 23.76
C LEU A 114 11.01 0.95 23.86
N VAL A 115 10.92 1.90 22.92
CA VAL A 115 11.76 3.10 22.93
C VAL A 115 11.35 3.99 24.10
N THR A 116 12.25 4.28 25.03
CA THR A 116 12.02 5.22 26.15
C THR A 116 12.51 6.63 25.85
N GLN A 117 13.48 6.77 24.94
CA GLN A 117 14.04 8.04 24.52
C GLN A 117 14.46 7.99 23.05
N ARG A 118 14.18 9.07 22.32
CA ARG A 118 14.77 9.38 21.01
C ARG A 118 15.46 10.73 21.11
N THR A 119 16.73 10.80 20.70
CA THR A 119 17.45 12.07 20.51
C THR A 119 17.66 12.28 19.02
N ASP A 120 17.18 13.40 18.48
CA ASP A 120 17.30 13.71 17.05
C ASP A 120 18.61 14.42 16.69
N ALA A 121 18.83 14.66 15.40
CA ALA A 121 20.03 15.34 14.90
C ALA A 121 20.12 16.84 15.27
N ARG A 122 19.05 17.46 15.79
CA ARG A 122 19.08 18.82 16.38
C ARG A 122 19.48 18.79 17.87
N GLY A 123 19.53 17.60 18.48
CA GLY A 123 19.73 17.41 19.91
C GLY A 123 18.44 17.53 20.73
N VAL A 124 17.27 17.49 20.09
CA VAL A 124 15.98 17.45 20.78
C VAL A 124 15.77 16.05 21.35
N ILE A 125 15.40 15.97 22.62
CA ILE A 125 15.15 14.71 23.32
C ILE A 125 13.64 14.52 23.46
N THR A 126 13.08 13.58 22.71
CA THR A 126 11.72 13.07 22.92
C THR A 126 11.78 11.88 23.89
N THR A 127 10.92 11.86 24.92
CA THR A 127 10.82 10.76 25.89
C THR A 127 9.43 10.14 25.89
N TYR A 128 9.38 8.82 26.05
CA TYR A 128 8.14 8.04 25.96
C TYR A 128 7.90 7.31 27.29
N GLY A 129 6.76 7.60 27.90
CA GLY A 129 6.28 6.94 29.12
C GLY A 129 5.26 5.85 28.78
N TYR A 130 5.36 4.70 29.44
CA TYR A 130 4.48 3.54 29.25
C TYR A 130 3.79 3.17 30.57
N ASP A 131 2.60 2.59 30.47
CA ASP A 131 1.90 2.02 31.62
C ASP A 131 2.36 0.58 31.95
N THR A 132 1.77 -0.02 32.98
CA THR A 132 2.07 -1.40 33.40
C THR A 132 1.68 -2.49 32.39
N PHE A 133 0.95 -2.13 31.34
CA PHE A 133 0.59 -3.00 30.21
C PHE A 133 1.40 -2.66 28.96
N ASN A 134 2.52 -1.93 29.10
CA ASN A 134 3.43 -1.56 28.01
C ASN A 134 2.80 -0.67 26.92
N ARG A 135 1.66 -0.02 27.21
CA ARG A 135 0.98 0.92 26.29
C ARG A 135 1.52 2.33 26.48
N LEU A 136 1.63 3.11 25.40
CA LEU A 136 2.11 4.50 25.44
C LEU A 136 1.16 5.38 26.29
N GLN A 137 1.66 5.89 27.40
CA GLN A 137 0.94 6.76 28.33
C GLN A 137 1.31 8.25 28.16
N SER A 138 2.54 8.56 27.73
CA SER A 138 2.95 9.96 27.52
C SER A 138 4.10 10.12 26.54
N VAL A 139 4.16 11.29 25.90
CA VAL A 139 5.28 11.76 25.09
C VAL A 139 5.71 13.14 25.60
N GLY A 140 6.97 13.27 26.04
CA GLY A 140 7.56 14.52 26.48
C GLY A 140 8.62 15.03 25.50
N TYR A 141 8.77 16.34 25.40
CA TYR A 141 9.74 16.97 24.49
C TYR A 141 10.66 17.93 25.25
N ASN A 142 11.96 17.68 25.23
CA ASN A 142 12.97 18.57 25.77
C ASN A 142 13.82 19.15 24.64
N VAL A 143 13.55 20.42 24.30
CA VAL A 143 14.27 21.17 23.26
C VAL A 143 15.51 21.91 23.77
N GLY A 144 15.77 21.91 25.08
CA GLY A 144 16.97 22.48 25.71
C GLY A 144 17.42 23.83 25.14
N SER A 145 18.65 23.87 24.60
CA SER A 145 19.24 25.03 23.92
C SER A 145 19.39 24.81 22.40
N THR A 146 18.60 23.94 21.80
CA THR A 146 18.71 23.55 20.36
C THR A 146 18.25 24.64 19.39
N GLY A 147 17.48 25.62 19.87
CA GLY A 147 16.80 26.61 19.03
C GLY A 147 15.44 26.15 18.47
N VAL A 148 15.07 24.88 18.66
CA VAL A 148 13.74 24.37 18.31
C VAL A 148 12.69 24.94 19.30
N PRO A 149 11.54 25.47 18.83
CA PRO A 149 10.46 25.95 19.68
C PRO A 149 9.93 24.89 20.66
N ALA A 150 9.56 25.34 21.86
CA ALA A 150 8.98 24.49 22.89
C ALA A 150 7.72 23.77 22.40
N THR A 151 7.75 22.44 22.45
CA THR A 151 6.65 21.58 22.00
C THR A 151 5.93 21.01 23.21
N PRO A 152 4.62 21.24 23.40
CA PRO A 152 3.89 20.70 24.55
C PRO A 152 3.76 19.18 24.51
N SER A 153 3.94 18.53 25.67
CA SER A 153 3.79 17.08 25.84
C SER A 153 2.41 16.56 25.44
N VAL A 154 2.35 15.27 25.08
CA VAL A 154 1.11 14.51 24.85
C VAL A 154 0.91 13.52 25.98
N SER A 155 -0.34 13.28 26.40
CA SER A 155 -0.69 12.21 27.33
C SER A 155 -1.89 11.40 26.86
N PHE A 156 -1.93 10.14 27.28
CA PHE A 156 -2.93 9.14 26.94
C PHE A 156 -3.42 8.44 28.20
N THR A 157 -4.73 8.18 28.28
CA THR A 157 -5.34 7.42 29.39
C THR A 157 -6.23 6.33 28.80
N PHE A 158 -6.03 5.10 29.26
CA PHE A 158 -6.83 3.94 28.84
C PHE A 158 -7.89 3.60 29.89
N GLY A 159 -9.02 3.06 29.43
CA GLY A 159 -10.11 2.63 30.28
C GLY A 159 -9.85 1.29 30.97
N ALA A 160 -10.57 1.07 32.07
CA ALA A 160 -10.52 -0.14 32.89
C ALA A 160 -11.94 -0.63 33.27
N ASN A 161 -12.97 -0.17 32.55
CA ASN A 161 -14.38 -0.42 32.86
C ASN A 161 -15.07 -1.15 31.70
N SER A 162 -15.26 -2.46 31.88
CA SER A 162 -15.96 -3.32 30.91
C SER A 162 -17.41 -2.89 30.70
N SER A 163 -18.10 -2.42 31.74
CA SER A 163 -19.48 -1.89 31.67
C SER A 163 -19.61 -0.57 30.91
N GLN A 164 -18.49 0.04 30.52
CA GLN A 164 -18.42 1.21 29.61
C GLN A 164 -17.79 0.85 28.26
N ASN A 165 -17.60 -0.44 27.98
CA ASN A 165 -16.89 -0.98 26.81
C ASN A 165 -15.47 -0.42 26.62
N ASN A 166 -14.84 0.13 27.68
CA ASN A 166 -13.58 0.86 27.56
C ASN A 166 -12.36 0.15 28.19
N ASN A 167 -12.56 -1.02 28.80
CA ASN A 167 -11.46 -1.82 29.34
C ASN A 167 -10.41 -2.11 28.25
N GLY A 168 -9.18 -1.61 28.44
CA GLY A 168 -8.09 -1.74 27.48
C GLY A 168 -7.94 -0.57 26.48
N ARG A 169 -9.01 0.16 26.16
CA ARG A 169 -9.10 1.12 25.04
C ARG A 169 -8.79 2.56 25.48
N LEU A 170 -8.30 3.40 24.57
CA LEU A 170 -7.99 4.80 24.85
C LEU A 170 -9.26 5.59 25.19
N ILE A 171 -9.35 6.19 26.38
CA ILE A 171 -10.51 7.02 26.80
C ILE A 171 -10.25 8.53 26.73
N THR A 172 -9.00 8.96 26.87
CA THR A 172 -8.61 10.37 26.66
C THR A 172 -7.21 10.51 26.07
N MET A 173 -7.03 11.49 25.19
CA MET A 173 -5.74 12.05 24.80
C MET A 173 -5.72 13.54 25.19
N SER A 174 -4.59 14.07 25.66
CA SER A 174 -4.40 15.51 25.87
C SER A 174 -3.10 15.98 25.19
N ASP A 175 -3.10 17.20 24.67
CA ASP A 175 -1.97 17.81 23.98
C ASP A 175 -1.93 19.34 24.18
N GLY A 176 -1.01 20.02 23.48
CA GLY A 176 -0.82 21.47 23.57
C GLY A 176 -1.95 22.35 23.00
N VAL A 177 -2.95 21.78 22.32
CA VAL A 177 -4.08 22.50 21.72
C VAL A 177 -5.39 22.20 22.45
N GLY A 178 -5.48 21.04 23.10
CA GLY A 178 -6.55 20.69 24.03
C GLY A 178 -6.59 19.19 24.32
N SER A 179 -7.72 18.55 24.03
CA SER A 179 -7.93 17.12 24.35
C SER A 179 -8.92 16.43 23.42
N GLU A 180 -8.86 15.11 23.36
CA GLU A 180 -9.82 14.22 22.71
C GLU A 180 -10.31 13.17 23.73
N SER A 181 -11.60 12.86 23.74
CA SER A 181 -12.16 11.75 24.53
C SER A 181 -13.05 10.85 23.68
N TYR A 182 -13.09 9.57 24.06
CA TYR A 182 -13.60 8.49 23.21
C TYR A 182 -14.66 7.67 23.96
N SER A 183 -15.62 7.10 23.24
CA SER A 183 -16.65 6.18 23.75
C SER A 183 -16.91 5.06 22.76
N TYR A 184 -17.26 3.88 23.26
CA TYR A 184 -17.26 2.63 22.50
C TYR A 184 -18.58 1.85 22.64
N ASP A 185 -18.99 1.17 21.57
CA ASP A 185 -20.01 0.12 21.66
C ASP A 185 -19.43 -1.21 22.20
N ILE A 186 -20.29 -2.22 22.37
CA ILE A 186 -19.91 -3.52 22.91
C ILE A 186 -18.92 -4.30 22.01
N LEU A 187 -18.93 -4.05 20.70
CA LEU A 187 -17.99 -4.64 19.75
C LEU A 187 -16.64 -3.92 19.78
N GLY A 188 -16.61 -2.67 20.26
CA GLY A 188 -15.42 -1.84 20.36
C GLY A 188 -15.31 -0.75 19.30
N ASN A 189 -16.36 -0.53 18.50
CA ASN A 189 -16.37 0.56 17.54
C ASN A 189 -16.52 1.90 18.27
N LEU A 190 -15.86 2.95 17.77
CA LEU A 190 -15.94 4.28 18.35
C LEU A 190 -17.32 4.90 18.11
N THR A 191 -18.18 4.98 19.13
CA THR A 191 -19.50 5.62 19.03
C THR A 191 -19.45 7.14 19.20
N GLN A 192 -18.43 7.69 19.87
CA GLN A 192 -18.27 9.14 20.02
C GLN A 192 -16.81 9.56 20.18
N LEU A 193 -16.45 10.67 19.51
CA LEU A 193 -15.24 11.46 19.73
C LEU A 193 -15.66 12.88 20.14
N GLN A 194 -15.33 13.30 21.37
CA GLN A 194 -15.37 14.71 21.75
C GLN A 194 -13.97 15.29 21.61
N LYS A 195 -13.85 16.47 20.99
CA LYS A 195 -12.57 17.14 20.76
C LYS A 195 -12.62 18.57 21.28
N VAL A 196 -11.81 18.88 22.29
CA VAL A 196 -11.67 20.22 22.85
C VAL A 196 -10.49 20.91 22.17
N ILE A 197 -10.73 22.04 21.51
CA ILE A 197 -9.70 22.86 20.85
C ILE A 197 -9.81 24.27 21.41
N SER A 198 -8.73 24.80 22.02
CA SER A 198 -8.71 26.17 22.58
C SER A 198 -9.89 26.48 23.53
N GLY A 199 -10.42 25.46 24.23
CA GLY A 199 -11.55 25.57 25.15
C GLY A 199 -12.96 25.36 24.54
N THR A 200 -13.08 25.14 23.22
CA THR A 200 -14.36 24.82 22.58
C THR A 200 -14.47 23.31 22.31
N THR A 201 -15.57 22.70 22.73
CA THR A 201 -15.84 21.26 22.53
C THR A 201 -16.61 21.00 21.23
N TYR A 202 -16.09 20.10 20.42
CA TYR A 202 -16.68 19.63 19.16
C TYR A 202 -16.94 18.13 19.26
N THR A 203 -18.20 17.70 19.23
CA THR A 203 -18.59 16.29 19.39
C THR A 203 -18.97 15.68 18.05
N THR A 204 -18.24 14.65 17.63
CA THR A 204 -18.61 13.79 16.48
C THR A 204 -19.09 12.46 17.03
N SER A 205 -20.23 11.96 16.55
CA SER A 205 -20.78 10.65 16.95
C SER A 205 -20.98 9.74 15.74
N TYR A 206 -20.92 8.43 15.95
CA TYR A 206 -20.92 7.43 14.89
C TYR A 206 -21.93 6.32 15.22
N GLN A 207 -22.51 5.70 14.19
CA GLN A 207 -23.38 4.52 14.33
C GLN A 207 -22.94 3.46 13.32
N TYR A 208 -23.10 2.19 13.70
CA TYR A 208 -22.68 1.03 12.93
C TYR A 208 -23.84 0.04 12.76
N ASN A 209 -23.77 -0.85 11.77
CA ASN A 209 -24.62 -2.03 11.72
C ASN A 209 -23.95 -3.24 12.41
N LEU A 210 -24.63 -4.39 12.42
CA LEU A 210 -24.12 -5.62 13.05
C LEU A 210 -22.92 -6.25 12.31
N ALA A 211 -22.59 -5.78 11.11
CA ALA A 211 -21.37 -6.16 10.37
C ALA A 211 -20.21 -5.17 10.59
N GLY A 212 -20.35 -4.20 11.52
CA GLY A 212 -19.33 -3.19 11.80
C GLY A 212 -19.25 -2.06 10.76
N GLU A 213 -20.16 -2.01 9.78
CA GLU A 213 -20.15 -0.97 8.74
C GLU A 213 -20.67 0.36 9.30
N LEU A 214 -19.96 1.45 9.04
CA LEU A 214 -20.28 2.79 9.53
C LEU A 214 -21.51 3.38 8.81
N THR A 215 -22.70 3.21 9.39
CA THR A 215 -23.98 3.65 8.80
C THR A 215 -24.31 5.12 9.05
N GLN A 216 -23.74 5.76 10.06
CA GLN A 216 -23.98 7.19 10.31
C GLN A 216 -22.78 7.91 10.92
N ILE A 217 -22.54 9.15 10.50
CA ILE A 217 -21.73 10.13 11.21
C ILE A 217 -22.60 11.35 11.54
N THR A 218 -22.62 11.76 12.80
CA THR A 218 -23.20 13.02 13.27
C THR A 218 -22.08 14.01 13.57
N TYR A 219 -22.01 15.11 12.82
CA TYR A 219 -21.00 16.15 12.94
C TYR A 219 -21.28 17.07 14.14
N PRO A 220 -20.31 17.87 14.63
CA PRO A 220 -20.52 18.78 15.77
C PRO A 220 -21.62 19.82 15.56
N SER A 221 -21.94 20.15 14.31
CA SER A 221 -23.08 20.99 13.91
C SER A 221 -24.45 20.38 14.24
N GLY A 222 -24.51 19.08 14.57
CA GLY A 222 -25.74 18.28 14.58
C GLY A 222 -26.12 17.74 13.19
N ARG A 223 -25.36 18.02 12.13
CA ARG A 223 -25.59 17.43 10.80
C ARG A 223 -25.38 15.92 10.86
N VAL A 224 -26.37 15.19 10.36
CA VAL A 224 -26.30 13.74 10.16
C VAL A 224 -25.95 13.44 8.70
N VAL A 225 -24.95 12.57 8.53
CA VAL A 225 -24.56 11.96 7.25
C VAL A 225 -24.77 10.45 7.38
N VAL A 226 -25.71 9.91 6.62
CA VAL A 226 -26.04 8.48 6.56
C VAL A 226 -25.27 7.86 5.40
N GLN A 227 -24.56 6.78 5.69
CA GLN A 227 -24.07 5.83 4.67
C GLN A 227 -25.04 4.65 4.62
N SER A 228 -25.45 4.23 3.43
CA SER A 228 -26.25 3.02 3.24
C SER A 228 -25.48 2.00 2.43
N TYR A 229 -25.69 0.73 2.74
CA TYR A 229 -25.03 -0.42 2.12
C TYR A 229 -26.07 -1.35 1.48
N ASP A 230 -25.70 -2.02 0.39
CA ASP A 230 -26.52 -3.06 -0.24
C ASP A 230 -26.43 -4.40 0.53
N GLY A 231 -27.20 -5.40 0.08
CA GLY A 231 -27.26 -6.71 0.75
C GLY A 231 -25.97 -7.53 0.76
N ILE A 232 -24.87 -7.02 0.20
CA ILE A 232 -23.51 -7.61 0.28
C ILE A 232 -22.46 -6.58 0.73
N GLY A 233 -22.87 -5.55 1.47
CA GLY A 233 -21.97 -4.61 2.14
C GLY A 233 -21.36 -3.53 1.23
N ARG A 234 -21.95 -3.22 0.07
CA ARG A 234 -21.42 -2.17 -0.83
C ARG A 234 -22.17 -0.85 -0.68
N GLN A 235 -21.44 0.27 -0.59
CA GLN A 235 -22.01 1.60 -0.29
C GLN A 235 -22.96 2.11 -1.39
N CYS A 236 -24.25 1.80 -1.28
CA CYS A 236 -25.29 2.12 -2.25
C CYS A 236 -25.72 3.60 -2.29
N SER A 237 -25.49 4.35 -1.20
CA SER A 237 -25.99 5.73 -1.02
C SER A 237 -25.26 6.46 0.11
N VAL A 238 -25.12 7.78 -0.03
CA VAL A 238 -24.66 8.75 0.97
C VAL A 238 -25.73 9.84 1.05
N GLY A 239 -26.25 10.18 2.23
CA GLY A 239 -27.36 11.14 2.36
C GLY A 239 -27.53 11.78 3.73
N ALA A 240 -28.61 12.55 3.88
CA ALA A 240 -29.05 13.10 5.15
C ALA A 240 -29.88 12.08 5.96
N THR A 241 -30.30 12.45 7.18
CA THR A 241 -31.15 11.63 8.08
C THR A 241 -32.30 10.94 7.33
N GLY A 242 -32.46 9.63 7.53
CA GLY A 242 -33.53 8.84 6.92
C GLY A 242 -33.33 8.49 5.44
N SER A 243 -32.16 8.75 4.87
CA SER A 243 -31.81 8.26 3.52
C SER A 243 -31.52 6.76 3.54
N THR A 244 -31.74 6.10 2.40
CA THR A 244 -31.49 4.67 2.16
C THR A 244 -30.83 4.47 0.79
N CYS A 245 -30.67 3.22 0.34
CA CYS A 245 -30.30 2.91 -1.05
C CYS A 245 -31.30 3.44 -2.10
N THR A 246 -32.58 3.66 -1.73
CA THR A 246 -33.68 3.89 -2.69
C THR A 246 -34.54 5.11 -2.36
N SER A 247 -34.29 5.82 -1.25
CA SER A 247 -35.11 6.95 -0.80
C SER A 247 -34.32 7.98 0.01
N GLY A 248 -34.89 9.18 0.16
CA GLY A 248 -34.35 10.27 1.00
C GLY A 248 -33.55 11.32 0.23
N THR A 249 -32.93 12.24 0.98
CA THR A 249 -32.16 13.37 0.44
C THR A 249 -30.69 12.98 0.37
N THR A 250 -30.23 12.55 -0.80
CA THR A 250 -28.89 12.00 -1.00
C THR A 250 -27.88 13.04 -1.48
N TYR A 251 -26.63 12.86 -1.08
CA TYR A 251 -25.44 13.55 -1.62
C TYR A 251 -24.82 12.73 -2.76
N ALA A 252 -24.90 11.40 -2.69
CA ALA A 252 -24.66 10.48 -3.79
C ALA A 252 -25.54 9.23 -3.66
N SER A 253 -26.03 8.66 -4.76
CA SER A 253 -26.88 7.46 -4.75
C SER A 253 -26.84 6.69 -6.08
N GLY A 254 -27.34 5.45 -6.07
CA GLY A 254 -27.38 4.61 -7.27
C GLY A 254 -26.00 4.11 -7.69
N PHE A 255 -25.12 3.82 -6.73
CA PHE A 255 -23.79 3.28 -7.00
C PHE A 255 -23.90 1.95 -7.77
N SER A 256 -23.27 1.93 -8.93
CA SER A 256 -23.15 0.77 -9.83
C SER A 256 -21.73 0.21 -9.73
N TYR A 257 -21.59 -1.11 -9.88
CA TYR A 257 -20.32 -1.81 -9.64
C TYR A 257 -19.96 -2.78 -10.79
N SER A 258 -18.66 -2.97 -11.03
CA SER A 258 -18.14 -4.09 -11.83
C SER A 258 -18.17 -5.40 -11.02
N PRO A 259 -18.03 -6.58 -11.66
CA PRO A 259 -17.85 -7.84 -10.95
C PRO A 259 -16.64 -7.86 -10.00
N SER A 260 -15.66 -6.97 -10.24
CA SER A 260 -14.46 -6.76 -9.42
C SER A 260 -14.64 -5.67 -8.35
N PHE A 261 -15.89 -5.35 -7.99
CA PHE A 261 -16.28 -4.41 -6.93
C PHE A 261 -15.80 -2.95 -7.14
N GLN A 262 -15.46 -2.57 -8.36
CA GLN A 262 -15.10 -1.20 -8.74
C GLN A 262 -16.36 -0.38 -9.03
N VAL A 263 -16.42 0.88 -8.61
CA VAL A 263 -17.57 1.76 -8.90
C VAL A 263 -17.59 2.14 -10.39
N THR A 264 -18.58 1.68 -11.14
CA THR A 264 -18.78 2.01 -12.57
C THR A 264 -19.63 3.26 -12.80
N GLY A 265 -20.30 3.77 -11.77
CA GLY A 265 -21.00 5.05 -11.80
C GLY A 265 -21.89 5.30 -10.58
N PHE A 266 -22.35 6.55 -10.41
CA PHE A 266 -23.32 6.96 -9.39
C PHE A 266 -23.95 8.32 -9.76
N SER A 267 -25.00 8.74 -9.05
CA SER A 267 -25.62 10.06 -9.19
C SER A 267 -25.33 10.93 -7.97
N TYR A 268 -24.80 12.14 -8.17
CA TYR A 268 -24.70 13.15 -7.10
C TYR A 268 -26.07 13.74 -6.76
N GLY A 269 -26.23 14.28 -5.55
CA GLY A 269 -27.48 14.89 -5.06
C GLY A 269 -28.00 16.09 -5.85
N ASN A 270 -27.14 16.76 -6.63
CA ASN A 270 -27.54 17.80 -7.58
C ASN A 270 -27.94 17.26 -8.96
N GLY A 271 -28.00 15.93 -9.15
CA GLY A 271 -28.35 15.28 -10.41
C GLY A 271 -27.30 15.43 -11.51
N VAL A 272 -26.02 15.64 -11.16
CA VAL A 272 -24.88 15.28 -12.03
C VAL A 272 -24.63 13.78 -11.86
N THR A 273 -24.35 13.07 -12.94
CA THR A 273 -24.03 11.63 -12.90
C THR A 273 -22.56 11.40 -13.24
N ALA A 274 -21.94 10.49 -12.48
CA ALA A 274 -20.59 9.99 -12.68
C ALA A 274 -20.65 8.64 -13.41
N ALA A 275 -19.76 8.43 -14.37
CA ALA A 275 -19.56 7.15 -15.05
C ALA A 275 -18.07 6.85 -15.20
N PHE A 276 -17.69 5.60 -14.94
CA PHE A 276 -16.31 5.12 -14.96
C PHE A 276 -16.21 3.80 -15.73
N GLY A 277 -15.29 3.72 -16.68
CA GLY A 277 -14.96 2.50 -17.43
C GLY A 277 -13.56 2.03 -17.09
N TYR A 278 -13.34 0.71 -17.10
CA TYR A 278 -12.10 0.07 -16.69
C TYR A 278 -11.58 -0.89 -17.79
N THR A 279 -10.27 -1.04 -17.94
CA THR A 279 -9.70 -1.92 -18.97
C THR A 279 -9.97 -3.40 -18.63
N PRO A 280 -10.37 -4.27 -19.58
CA PRO A 280 -10.72 -5.65 -19.26
C PRO A 280 -9.52 -6.55 -18.93
N ASP A 281 -8.28 -6.10 -19.20
CA ASP A 281 -7.03 -6.85 -19.03
C ASP A 281 -6.34 -6.62 -17.67
N ARG A 282 -6.51 -5.42 -17.09
CA ARG A 282 -5.83 -4.96 -15.87
C ARG A 282 -6.71 -4.11 -14.96
N LEU A 283 -7.98 -3.91 -15.34
CA LEU A 283 -9.00 -3.17 -14.60
C LEU A 283 -8.65 -1.69 -14.35
N LEU A 284 -7.64 -1.15 -15.06
CA LEU A 284 -7.17 0.24 -14.94
C LEU A 284 -8.27 1.22 -15.40
N LEU A 285 -8.35 2.42 -14.82
CA LEU A 285 -9.39 3.40 -15.18
C LEU A 285 -9.20 3.86 -16.63
N GLN A 286 -10.06 3.42 -17.54
CA GLN A 286 -9.96 3.69 -18.98
C GLN A 286 -10.75 4.94 -19.40
N SER A 287 -11.87 5.21 -18.73
CA SER A 287 -12.72 6.35 -19.02
C SER A 287 -13.37 6.90 -17.76
N LEU A 288 -13.61 8.20 -17.77
CA LEU A 288 -14.32 8.94 -16.72
C LEU A 288 -15.19 10.00 -17.37
N ALA A 289 -16.43 10.18 -16.89
CA ALA A 289 -17.32 11.23 -17.33
C ALA A 289 -18.23 11.74 -16.21
N TYR A 290 -18.44 13.05 -16.19
CA TYR A 290 -19.45 13.73 -15.39
C TYR A 290 -20.44 14.44 -16.32
N THR A 291 -21.71 14.04 -16.25
CA THR A 291 -22.76 14.53 -17.16
C THR A 291 -23.95 15.10 -16.40
N LYS A 292 -24.64 16.08 -16.98
CA LYS A 292 -25.85 16.70 -16.46
C LYS A 292 -26.91 16.68 -17.56
N SER A 293 -27.90 15.81 -17.42
CA SER A 293 -28.86 15.48 -18.48
C SER A 293 -28.12 15.06 -19.77
N ALA A 294 -28.20 15.82 -20.86
CA ALA A 294 -27.51 15.53 -22.11
C ALA A 294 -26.13 16.22 -22.26
N ALA A 295 -25.69 17.01 -21.28
CA ALA A 295 -24.44 17.78 -21.36
C ALA A 295 -23.30 17.07 -20.60
N THR A 296 -22.16 16.85 -21.26
CA THR A 296 -20.92 16.42 -20.61
C THR A 296 -20.19 17.63 -20.04
N LEU A 297 -19.97 17.67 -18.72
CA LEU A 297 -19.31 18.79 -18.03
C LEU A 297 -17.79 18.59 -17.93
N PHE A 298 -17.36 17.34 -17.78
CA PHE A 298 -15.96 16.91 -17.82
C PHE A 298 -15.93 15.43 -18.26
N SER A 299 -14.98 15.05 -19.11
CA SER A 299 -14.74 13.64 -19.41
C SER A 299 -13.32 13.42 -19.92
N THR A 300 -12.71 12.33 -19.49
CA THR A 300 -11.36 11.92 -19.84
C THR A 300 -11.28 10.45 -20.24
N ASN A 301 -10.30 10.13 -21.09
CA ASN A 301 -9.85 8.77 -21.37
C ASN A 301 -8.36 8.66 -21.02
N TYR A 302 -7.98 7.57 -20.35
CA TYR A 302 -6.60 7.32 -19.91
C TYR A 302 -6.03 6.17 -20.74
N TRP A 303 -4.81 6.37 -21.25
CA TRP A 303 -4.18 5.45 -22.18
C TRP A 303 -2.86 4.95 -21.63
N TYR A 304 -2.84 3.69 -21.18
CA TYR A 304 -1.68 3.03 -20.58
C TYR A 304 -0.71 2.40 -21.61
N LYS A 305 -0.95 2.67 -22.89
CA LYS A 305 -0.22 2.14 -24.05
C LYS A 305 -0.22 3.18 -25.16
N THR A 306 0.87 3.26 -25.91
CA THR A 306 0.94 4.01 -27.17
C THR A 306 0.47 3.18 -28.38
N ASP A 307 -0.22 3.83 -29.32
CA ASP A 307 -0.43 3.33 -30.67
C ASP A 307 -0.47 4.48 -31.70
N SER A 308 -0.72 4.16 -32.96
CA SER A 308 -0.74 5.14 -34.07
C SER A 308 -1.93 6.09 -34.06
N THR A 309 -2.89 5.89 -33.16
CA THR A 309 -4.17 6.60 -33.07
C THR A 309 -4.28 7.37 -31.75
N ASN A 310 -3.81 6.77 -30.64
CA ASN A 310 -3.82 7.36 -29.30
C ASN A 310 -2.39 7.35 -28.72
N CYS A 311 -1.96 8.49 -28.18
CA CYS A 311 -0.59 8.71 -27.67
C CYS A 311 0.49 8.34 -28.71
N PRO A 312 0.71 9.12 -29.79
CA PRO A 312 1.68 8.81 -30.85
C PRO A 312 3.16 8.85 -30.41
N SER A 313 3.43 9.13 -29.13
CA SER A 313 4.76 9.20 -28.52
C SER A 313 4.70 8.70 -27.07
N GLY A 314 5.63 7.83 -26.67
CA GLY A 314 5.69 7.21 -25.34
C GLY A 314 6.26 5.78 -25.41
N ALA A 315 6.09 5.00 -24.35
CA ALA A 315 6.59 3.62 -24.27
C ALA A 315 5.76 2.65 -25.13
N ALA A 316 6.43 1.67 -25.75
CA ALA A 316 5.78 0.63 -26.55
C ALA A 316 5.30 -0.53 -25.67
N GLY A 317 3.99 -0.82 -25.68
CA GLY A 317 3.35 -1.81 -24.82
C GLY A 317 2.53 -1.18 -23.69
N ASN A 318 2.07 -1.98 -22.73
CA ASN A 318 1.37 -1.52 -21.53
C ASN A 318 2.21 -1.85 -20.29
N ASN A 319 2.81 -0.84 -19.64
CA ASN A 319 3.55 -0.99 -18.38
C ASN A 319 2.73 -0.57 -17.14
N GLY A 320 1.48 -0.14 -17.32
CA GLY A 320 0.62 0.38 -16.24
C GLY A 320 0.75 1.89 -16.00
N GLN A 321 1.64 2.60 -16.69
CA GLN A 321 1.72 4.07 -16.63
C GLN A 321 0.90 4.74 -17.73
N ILE A 322 0.19 5.81 -17.37
CA ILE A 322 -0.57 6.66 -18.28
C ILE A 322 0.39 7.36 -19.26
N GLN A 323 0.33 6.99 -20.53
CA GLN A 323 1.12 7.58 -21.61
C GLN A 323 0.47 8.87 -22.14
N CYS A 324 -0.87 8.95 -22.17
CA CYS A 324 -1.59 10.19 -22.37
C CYS A 324 -3.01 10.16 -21.77
N ILE A 325 -3.57 11.33 -21.51
CA ILE A 325 -4.98 11.54 -21.15
C ILE A 325 -5.64 12.37 -22.24
N THR A 326 -6.69 11.84 -22.85
CA THR A 326 -7.55 12.58 -23.77
C THR A 326 -8.65 13.30 -22.98
N ASP A 327 -8.88 14.58 -23.23
CA ASP A 327 -10.05 15.32 -22.74
C ASP A 327 -11.11 15.36 -23.85
N ASN A 328 -12.30 14.86 -23.53
CA ASN A 328 -13.41 14.70 -24.49
C ASN A 328 -14.34 15.93 -24.55
N VAL A 329 -14.07 16.99 -23.77
CA VAL A 329 -14.87 18.22 -23.70
C VAL A 329 -14.12 19.40 -24.34
N ASP A 330 -12.82 19.55 -24.06
CA ASP A 330 -11.93 20.46 -24.77
C ASP A 330 -10.57 19.79 -25.02
N SER A 331 -10.33 19.42 -26.28
CA SER A 331 -9.15 18.66 -26.69
C SER A 331 -7.83 19.41 -26.43
N GLY A 332 -7.86 20.70 -26.13
CA GLY A 332 -6.67 21.46 -25.70
C GLY A 332 -6.09 20.99 -24.37
N ARG A 333 -6.91 20.40 -23.50
CA ARG A 333 -6.45 19.80 -22.23
C ARG A 333 -5.93 18.37 -22.36
N THR A 334 -6.05 17.75 -23.54
CA THR A 334 -5.40 16.47 -23.83
C THR A 334 -3.89 16.61 -23.63
N VAL A 335 -3.30 15.71 -22.86
CA VAL A 335 -1.90 15.77 -22.40
C VAL A 335 -1.21 14.44 -22.64
N SER A 336 -0.01 14.48 -23.22
CA SER A 336 0.88 13.32 -23.37
C SER A 336 2.06 13.41 -22.42
N TYR A 337 2.50 12.25 -21.94
CA TYR A 337 3.55 12.07 -20.94
C TYR A 337 4.71 11.24 -21.51
N SER A 338 5.89 11.31 -20.89
CA SER A 338 6.97 10.35 -21.10
C SER A 338 7.81 10.19 -19.85
N TYR A 339 8.36 8.99 -19.67
CA TYR A 339 9.05 8.54 -18.46
C TYR A 339 10.45 8.03 -18.79
N ASP A 340 11.36 8.05 -17.81
CA ASP A 340 12.66 7.39 -17.94
C ASP A 340 12.60 5.89 -17.62
N ALA A 341 13.74 5.22 -17.71
CA ALA A 341 13.87 3.78 -17.44
C ALA A 341 13.79 3.41 -15.93
N LEU A 342 13.57 4.38 -15.05
CA LEU A 342 13.18 4.19 -13.64
C LEU A 342 11.71 4.60 -13.43
N TYR A 343 10.93 4.72 -14.51
CA TYR A 343 9.52 5.12 -14.52
C TYR A 343 9.24 6.56 -14.04
N ARG A 344 10.27 7.40 -13.87
CA ARG A 344 10.12 8.80 -13.41
C ARG A 344 9.67 9.70 -14.56
N LEU A 345 8.75 10.63 -14.28
CA LEU A 345 8.16 11.52 -15.29
C LEU A 345 9.20 12.53 -15.82
N ILE A 346 9.62 12.41 -17.08
CA ILE A 346 10.63 13.31 -17.71
C ILE A 346 10.03 14.38 -18.61
N SER A 347 8.81 14.21 -19.12
CA SER A 347 8.10 15.29 -19.84
C SER A 347 6.58 15.13 -19.84
N ALA A 348 5.88 16.26 -19.94
CA ALA A 348 4.45 16.33 -20.17
C ALA A 348 4.12 17.52 -21.08
N THR A 349 3.22 17.36 -22.06
CA THR A 349 2.82 18.43 -22.98
C THR A 349 1.35 18.31 -23.36
N THR A 350 0.63 19.43 -23.32
CA THR A 350 -0.77 19.54 -23.79
C THR A 350 -0.87 19.84 -25.28
N ASN A 351 -2.02 19.56 -25.88
CA ASN A 351 -2.34 19.98 -27.25
C ASN A 351 -2.54 21.51 -27.36
N GLY A 352 -3.23 22.10 -26.38
CA GLY A 352 -3.67 23.49 -26.40
C GLY A 352 -4.92 23.76 -27.26
N SER A 353 -5.72 24.74 -26.84
CA SER A 353 -6.87 25.27 -27.56
C SER A 353 -7.04 26.77 -27.30
N GLY A 354 -8.08 27.39 -27.87
CA GLY A 354 -8.41 28.80 -27.59
C GLY A 354 -8.85 29.07 -26.15
N ASN A 355 -9.34 28.05 -25.44
CA ASN A 355 -9.76 28.16 -24.04
C ASN A 355 -8.63 27.79 -23.07
N TYR A 356 -7.81 26.80 -23.43
CA TYR A 356 -6.72 26.28 -22.60
C TYR A 356 -5.41 26.36 -23.39
N PRO A 357 -4.62 27.44 -23.25
CA PRO A 357 -3.37 27.60 -23.98
C PRO A 357 -2.41 26.43 -23.75
N GLN A 358 -1.69 26.04 -24.81
CA GLN A 358 -0.70 24.97 -24.74
C GLN A 358 0.36 25.25 -23.68
N TRP A 359 0.80 24.19 -23.00
CA TRP A 359 2.02 24.16 -22.20
C TRP A 359 2.78 22.85 -22.42
N GLY A 360 4.09 22.90 -22.25
CA GLY A 360 4.97 21.74 -22.22
C GLY A 360 6.04 21.92 -21.15
N LEU A 361 6.32 20.86 -20.41
CA LEU A 361 7.32 20.80 -19.35
C LEU A 361 8.22 19.58 -19.54
N SER A 362 9.49 19.72 -19.16
CA SER A 362 10.41 18.60 -18.95
C SER A 362 11.08 18.69 -17.57
N TRP A 363 11.44 17.53 -17.02
CA TRP A 363 12.07 17.41 -15.71
C TRP A 363 13.41 16.68 -15.78
N SER A 364 14.35 17.15 -14.97
CA SER A 364 15.66 16.52 -14.78
C SER A 364 15.77 15.99 -13.36
N TYR A 365 16.38 14.82 -13.22
CA TYR A 365 16.62 14.17 -11.93
C TYR A 365 18.10 13.78 -11.78
N ASP A 366 18.60 13.80 -10.55
CA ASP A 366 19.87 13.14 -10.24
C ASP A 366 19.71 11.61 -10.02
N ARG A 367 20.81 10.96 -9.64
CA ARG A 367 20.87 9.52 -9.35
C ARG A 367 20.15 9.08 -8.06
N TYR A 368 19.61 10.03 -7.29
CA TYR A 368 18.84 9.80 -6.06
C TYR A 368 17.36 10.18 -6.24
N GLY A 369 16.96 10.64 -7.43
CA GLY A 369 15.59 11.10 -7.68
C GLY A 369 15.31 12.52 -7.18
N ASN A 370 16.32 13.34 -6.90
CA ASN A 370 16.06 14.77 -6.67
C ASN A 370 15.72 15.45 -7.99
N ARG A 371 14.55 16.11 -8.06
CA ARG A 371 14.13 16.95 -9.19
C ARG A 371 15.00 18.21 -9.26
N THR A 372 16.01 18.22 -10.12
CA THR A 372 16.97 19.33 -10.24
C THR A 372 16.49 20.46 -11.15
N ALA A 373 15.56 20.19 -12.08
CA ALA A 373 14.96 21.21 -12.93
C ALA A 373 13.53 20.86 -13.38
N GLN A 374 12.73 21.90 -13.62
CA GLN A 374 11.47 21.93 -14.37
C GLN A 374 11.63 23.00 -15.46
N THR A 375 11.66 22.60 -16.73
CA THR A 375 11.95 23.47 -17.88
C THR A 375 10.74 23.56 -18.81
N VAL A 376 10.41 24.75 -19.30
CA VAL A 376 9.33 24.94 -20.30
C VAL A 376 9.81 24.47 -21.67
N THR A 377 9.06 23.55 -22.28
CA THR A 377 9.31 23.04 -23.64
C THR A 377 8.30 23.56 -24.67
N ALA A 378 7.11 24.00 -24.23
CA ALA A 378 6.12 24.66 -25.07
C ALA A 378 5.27 25.66 -24.25
N GLY A 379 4.78 26.71 -24.90
CA GLY A 379 3.87 27.70 -24.29
C GLY A 379 4.46 28.43 -23.09
N SER A 380 3.66 28.62 -22.04
CA SER A 380 4.03 29.33 -20.81
C SER A 380 3.63 28.51 -19.58
N ALA A 381 4.62 28.15 -18.76
CA ALA A 381 4.44 27.45 -17.48
C ALA A 381 5.51 27.89 -16.47
N TYR A 382 5.35 27.50 -15.21
CA TYR A 382 6.38 27.76 -14.18
C TYR A 382 7.62 26.89 -14.41
N SER A 383 8.80 27.48 -14.29
CA SER A 383 10.10 26.78 -14.38
C SER A 383 10.97 27.05 -13.17
N ASN A 384 11.71 26.03 -12.73
CA ASN A 384 12.70 26.14 -11.66
C ASN A 384 13.96 25.33 -12.01
N SER A 385 15.10 25.72 -11.44
CA SER A 385 16.35 24.95 -11.49
C SER A 385 17.06 25.12 -10.15
N VAL A 386 17.54 24.02 -9.57
CA VAL A 386 18.15 23.97 -8.24
C VAL A 386 19.37 23.06 -8.24
N THR A 387 20.41 23.47 -7.51
CA THR A 387 21.55 22.59 -7.22
C THR A 387 21.25 21.82 -5.94
N VAL A 388 21.51 20.52 -5.92
CA VAL A 388 21.29 19.65 -4.77
C VAL A 388 22.62 19.06 -4.31
N ASN A 389 22.84 19.04 -3.00
CA ASN A 389 24.01 18.41 -2.40
C ASN A 389 23.91 16.89 -2.54
N THR A 390 24.82 16.32 -3.33
CA THR A 390 24.86 14.88 -3.63
C THR A 390 25.12 14.00 -2.41
N SER A 391 25.59 14.57 -1.30
CA SER A 391 25.82 13.88 -0.03
C SER A 391 24.65 13.95 0.96
N THR A 392 23.66 14.84 0.76
CA THR A 392 22.59 15.09 1.77
C THR A 392 21.15 15.18 1.23
N ASN A 393 20.93 15.13 -0.09
CA ASN A 393 19.64 15.42 -0.72
C ASN A 393 19.07 16.82 -0.39
N GLN A 394 19.85 17.74 0.17
CA GLN A 394 19.43 19.11 0.47
C GLN A 394 19.73 20.05 -0.71
N ILE A 395 18.81 20.97 -1.03
CA ILE A 395 19.04 22.04 -2.02
C ILE A 395 20.08 23.03 -1.47
N VAL A 396 21.00 23.52 -2.31
CA VAL A 396 22.06 24.45 -1.92
C VAL A 396 22.05 25.76 -2.72
N GLY A 397 22.54 26.82 -2.07
CA GLY A 397 22.55 28.19 -2.57
C GLY A 397 21.49 29.06 -1.89
N PRO A 398 21.74 30.36 -1.67
CA PRO A 398 20.78 31.23 -0.99
C PRO A 398 19.50 31.43 -1.83
N PRO A 399 18.32 31.58 -1.21
CA PRO A 399 18.11 31.67 0.24
C PRO A 399 17.86 30.31 0.93
N TYR A 400 17.95 29.17 0.21
CA TYR A 400 17.61 27.85 0.77
C TYR A 400 18.43 27.51 2.01
N ALA A 401 17.75 26.99 3.03
CA ALA A 401 18.34 26.65 4.32
C ALA A 401 17.65 25.42 4.94
N TYR A 402 18.37 24.71 5.81
CA TYR A 402 17.90 23.49 6.49
C TYR A 402 18.33 23.51 7.97
N ASP A 403 17.59 22.81 8.84
CA ASP A 403 18.05 22.47 10.19
C ASP A 403 18.83 21.15 10.21
N ALA A 404 19.40 20.79 11.36
CA ALA A 404 20.24 19.60 11.50
C ALA A 404 19.49 18.27 11.36
N ASN A 405 18.16 18.25 11.50
CA ASN A 405 17.33 17.07 11.23
C ASN A 405 16.81 17.05 9.77
N GLY A 406 17.31 17.95 8.92
CA GLY A 406 16.98 17.99 7.50
C GLY A 406 15.69 18.72 7.16
N ASN A 407 15.03 19.42 8.09
CA ASN A 407 13.86 20.24 7.76
C ASN A 407 14.30 21.51 7.03
N MET A 408 13.65 21.85 5.92
CA MET A 408 13.95 23.00 5.07
C MET A 408 13.47 24.29 5.75
N THR A 409 14.35 24.99 6.47
CA THR A 409 14.04 26.24 7.18
C THR A 409 13.90 27.47 6.27
N ASN A 410 14.31 27.38 5.00
CA ASN A 410 13.91 28.32 3.96
C ASN A 410 13.71 27.60 2.63
N ASP A 411 12.53 27.76 2.03
CA ASP A 411 12.08 27.01 0.84
C ASP A 411 12.21 27.79 -0.49
N GLY A 412 13.03 28.83 -0.51
CA GLY A 412 13.16 29.73 -1.65
C GLY A 412 12.14 30.88 -1.66
N SER A 413 11.16 30.88 -0.76
CA SER A 413 10.11 31.92 -0.71
C SER A 413 9.62 32.21 0.71
N ASN A 414 9.49 31.17 1.54
CA ASN A 414 9.06 31.24 2.93
C ASN A 414 10.24 30.93 3.86
N SER A 415 10.33 31.68 4.96
CA SER A 415 10.99 31.20 6.18
C SER A 415 10.07 30.20 6.86
N LEU A 416 10.58 29.01 7.22
CA LEU A 416 9.83 27.88 7.75
C LEU A 416 10.35 27.50 9.14
N VAL A 417 9.46 27.35 10.12
CA VAL A 417 9.80 27.01 11.51
C VAL A 417 9.10 25.71 11.90
N TYR A 418 9.84 24.77 12.51
CA TYR A 418 9.36 23.42 12.86
C TYR A 418 9.44 23.16 14.36
N ASP A 419 8.61 22.26 14.88
CA ASP A 419 8.63 21.80 16.26
C ASP A 419 9.52 20.56 16.50
N ALA A 420 9.48 20.01 17.72
CA ALA A 420 10.23 18.81 18.10
C ALA A 420 9.93 17.59 17.22
N GLU A 421 8.71 17.46 16.70
CA GLU A 421 8.28 16.32 15.86
C GLU A 421 8.29 16.67 14.37
N ASN A 422 9.09 17.67 13.97
CA ASN A 422 9.27 18.11 12.57
C ASN A 422 7.98 18.64 11.92
N ARG A 423 7.02 19.10 12.73
CA ARG A 423 5.76 19.68 12.25
C ARG A 423 5.94 21.18 12.05
N LEU A 424 5.55 21.68 10.89
CA LEU A 424 5.70 23.10 10.53
C LEU A 424 4.81 23.97 11.41
N LEU A 425 5.36 24.79 12.30
CA LEU A 425 4.63 25.72 13.16
C LEU A 425 4.29 27.06 12.46
N SER A 426 5.13 27.52 11.54
CA SER A 426 4.85 28.71 10.75
C SER A 426 5.56 28.73 9.40
N ALA A 427 4.97 29.45 8.45
CA ALA A 427 5.55 29.80 7.16
C ALA A 427 5.40 31.31 6.95
N THR A 428 6.48 32.02 6.62
CA THR A 428 6.46 33.49 6.52
C THR A 428 7.22 33.99 5.29
N ASN A 429 6.52 34.73 4.42
CA ASN A 429 7.05 35.41 3.24
C ASN A 429 6.68 36.90 3.32
N GLY A 430 7.56 37.68 3.96
CA GLY A 430 7.35 39.11 4.18
C GLY A 430 6.10 39.40 5.02
N GLY A 431 5.09 40.01 4.40
CA GLY A 431 3.80 40.31 5.04
C GLY A 431 2.79 39.14 5.02
N SER A 432 3.04 38.11 4.21
CA SER A 432 2.23 36.87 4.24
C SER A 432 2.79 35.92 5.29
N SER A 433 1.96 35.52 6.25
CA SER A 433 2.37 34.54 7.26
C SER A 433 1.24 33.59 7.65
N GLY A 434 1.64 32.33 7.87
CA GLY A 434 0.84 31.25 8.39
C GLY A 434 1.38 30.77 9.72
N SER A 435 0.47 30.36 10.60
CA SER A 435 0.76 29.75 11.90
C SER A 435 -0.12 28.51 12.05
N TYR A 436 0.43 27.44 12.60
CA TYR A 436 -0.19 26.11 12.57
C TYR A 436 -0.12 25.45 13.95
N SER A 437 -1.11 24.63 14.31
CA SER A 437 -1.09 23.88 15.57
C SER A 437 -1.66 22.47 15.39
N TYR A 438 -1.05 21.51 16.07
CA TYR A 438 -1.24 20.08 15.85
C TYR A 438 -1.72 19.39 17.12
N ASN A 439 -2.55 18.36 16.98
CA ASN A 439 -2.93 17.50 18.11
C ASN A 439 -1.85 16.44 18.39
N GLY A 440 -2.09 15.61 19.41
CA GLY A 440 -1.25 14.44 19.75
C GLY A 440 -1.18 13.33 18.69
N LYS A 441 -1.87 13.48 17.54
CA LYS A 441 -1.83 12.58 16.37
C LYS A 441 -1.18 13.23 15.14
N ASN A 442 -0.44 14.33 15.35
CA ASN A 442 0.24 15.12 14.32
C ASN A 442 -0.69 15.74 13.24
N LEU A 443 -2.00 15.78 13.46
CA LEU A 443 -2.96 16.42 12.56
C LEU A 443 -3.06 17.92 12.86
N ARG A 444 -3.01 18.76 11.82
CA ARG A 444 -3.18 20.22 11.91
C ARG A 444 -4.63 20.56 12.25
N VAL A 445 -4.89 20.82 13.53
CA VAL A 445 -6.21 21.14 14.07
C VAL A 445 -6.52 22.65 14.07
N LYS A 446 -5.51 23.49 13.86
CA LYS A 446 -5.66 24.95 13.84
C LYS A 446 -4.69 25.60 12.86
N LYS A 447 -5.16 26.65 12.17
CA LYS A 447 -4.37 27.53 11.30
C LYS A 447 -4.72 28.99 11.55
N GLY A 448 -3.74 29.85 11.73
CA GLY A 448 -3.89 31.30 11.63
C GLY A 448 -3.24 31.81 10.34
N SER A 449 -4.00 32.51 9.49
CA SER A 449 -3.55 33.08 8.22
C SER A 449 -4.14 34.48 8.07
N GLY A 450 -3.27 35.50 8.02
CA GLY A 450 -3.70 36.91 8.10
C GLY A 450 -4.52 37.18 9.36
N SER A 451 -5.73 37.72 9.21
CA SER A 451 -6.67 37.95 10.31
C SER A 451 -7.61 36.77 10.62
N THR A 452 -7.50 35.64 9.90
CA THR A 452 -8.39 34.49 10.04
C THR A 452 -7.73 33.35 10.81
N THR A 453 -8.41 32.84 11.84
CA THR A 453 -8.04 31.61 12.54
C THR A 453 -9.07 30.52 12.25
N THR A 454 -8.67 29.48 11.51
CA THR A 454 -9.49 28.32 11.18
C THR A 454 -9.17 27.16 12.13
N VAL A 455 -10.21 26.57 12.72
CA VAL A 455 -10.15 25.29 13.46
C VAL A 455 -10.69 24.17 12.57
N TYR A 456 -10.00 23.03 12.55
CA TYR A 456 -10.30 21.87 11.70
C TYR A 456 -10.76 20.67 12.55
N ILE A 457 -11.95 20.14 12.27
CA ILE A 457 -12.48 18.94 12.93
C ILE A 457 -12.33 17.74 11.99
N PHE A 458 -11.72 16.68 12.50
CA PHE A 458 -11.40 15.46 11.74
C PHE A 458 -12.29 14.29 12.14
N SER A 459 -12.67 13.49 11.14
CA SER A 459 -13.17 12.11 11.29
C SER A 459 -12.16 11.18 10.60
N GLY A 460 -11.46 10.35 11.38
CA GLY A 460 -10.28 9.63 10.88
C GLY A 460 -9.24 10.63 10.34
N SER A 461 -8.83 10.44 9.09
CA SER A 461 -7.91 11.33 8.36
C SER A 461 -8.57 12.53 7.65
N ARG A 462 -9.90 12.69 7.68
CA ARG A 462 -10.63 13.65 6.83
C ARG A 462 -11.20 14.82 7.62
N VAL A 463 -11.02 16.05 7.13
CA VAL A 463 -11.65 17.26 7.69
C VAL A 463 -13.14 17.24 7.36
N ILE A 464 -14.00 17.07 8.37
CA ILE A 464 -15.47 17.08 8.19
C ILE A 464 -16.10 18.45 8.38
N ALA A 465 -15.47 19.33 9.16
CA ALA A 465 -15.94 20.69 9.41
C ALA A 465 -14.79 21.65 9.73
N GLU A 466 -14.97 22.92 9.35
CA GLU A 466 -14.06 24.02 9.69
C GLU A 466 -14.82 25.20 10.32
N TYR A 467 -14.17 25.83 11.30
CA TYR A 467 -14.70 26.94 12.08
C TYR A 467 -13.72 28.11 12.07
N ASP A 468 -14.06 29.19 11.36
CA ASP A 468 -13.27 30.42 11.33
C ASP A 468 -13.61 31.32 12.52
N ASN A 469 -12.59 31.95 13.09
CA ASN A 469 -12.69 33.07 14.05
C ASN A 469 -13.60 32.80 15.27
N GLY A 470 -13.68 31.54 15.71
CA GLY A 470 -14.53 31.13 16.83
C GLY A 470 -16.01 30.97 16.48
N ALA A 471 -16.34 30.68 15.22
CA ALA A 471 -17.69 30.34 14.79
C ALA A 471 -18.33 29.28 15.70
N ALA A 472 -19.62 29.48 16.03
CA ALA A 472 -20.33 28.62 16.98
C ALA A 472 -20.43 27.17 16.47
N VAL A 473 -20.36 26.19 17.38
CA VAL A 473 -20.29 24.76 17.04
C VAL A 473 -21.46 24.29 16.15
N GLY A 474 -22.67 24.81 16.39
CA GLY A 474 -23.88 24.57 15.58
C GLY A 474 -23.94 25.30 14.23
N SER A 475 -22.96 26.16 13.92
CA SER A 475 -22.88 26.98 12.71
C SER A 475 -21.44 27.02 12.16
N PRO A 476 -20.90 25.88 11.68
CA PRO A 476 -19.58 25.82 11.04
C PRO A 476 -19.46 26.76 9.85
N SER A 477 -18.23 27.18 9.57
CA SER A 477 -17.91 28.02 8.41
C SER A 477 -17.91 27.20 7.11
N ARG A 478 -17.45 25.94 7.18
CA ARG A 478 -17.51 24.94 6.11
C ARG A 478 -17.81 23.55 6.67
N GLU A 479 -18.55 22.73 5.93
CA GLU A 479 -18.72 21.29 6.19
C GLU A 479 -18.46 20.48 4.91
N TYR A 480 -17.96 19.25 5.06
CA TYR A 480 -17.49 18.41 3.96
C TYR A 480 -18.13 17.01 4.02
N ILE A 481 -18.65 16.53 2.90
CA ILE A 481 -19.34 15.22 2.78
C ILE A 481 -18.51 14.28 1.90
N TYR A 482 -18.32 13.04 2.38
CA TYR A 482 -17.43 12.05 1.76
C TYR A 482 -18.11 10.71 1.48
N SER A 483 -17.69 10.06 0.40
CA SER A 483 -17.98 8.67 0.02
C SER A 483 -16.67 7.90 0.01
N GLY A 484 -16.34 7.20 1.10
CA GLY A 484 -14.96 6.76 1.32
C GLY A 484 -14.01 7.97 1.40
N SER A 485 -12.91 7.96 0.65
CA SER A 485 -11.99 9.11 0.53
C SER A 485 -12.47 10.20 -0.43
N HIS A 486 -13.38 9.87 -1.36
CA HIS A 486 -13.88 10.79 -2.38
C HIS A 486 -14.74 11.91 -1.75
N LEU A 487 -14.35 13.17 -1.97
CA LEU A 487 -15.11 14.35 -1.55
C LEU A 487 -16.31 14.53 -2.48
N LEU A 488 -17.52 14.35 -1.95
CA LEU A 488 -18.76 14.58 -2.70
C LEU A 488 -19.14 16.05 -2.73
N ALA A 489 -19.13 16.72 -1.56
CA ALA A 489 -19.66 18.07 -1.43
C ALA A 489 -18.99 18.89 -0.32
N LYS A 490 -18.93 20.21 -0.54
CA LYS A 490 -18.66 21.24 0.47
C LYS A 490 -19.92 22.06 0.69
N MET A 491 -20.22 22.42 1.93
CA MET A 491 -21.29 23.36 2.28
C MET A 491 -20.68 24.54 3.02
N ASP A 492 -20.97 25.75 2.55
CA ASP A 492 -20.58 27.01 3.17
C ASP A 492 -21.68 28.07 2.99
N SER A 493 -21.41 29.33 3.32
CA SER A 493 -22.37 30.44 3.18
C SER A 493 -22.80 30.73 1.73
N SER A 494 -22.13 30.16 0.72
CA SER A 494 -22.54 30.19 -0.69
C SER A 494 -23.40 28.98 -1.11
N GLY A 495 -23.77 28.11 -0.16
CA GLY A 495 -24.56 26.90 -0.35
C GLY A 495 -23.74 25.65 -0.67
N THR A 496 -24.42 24.54 -0.99
CA THR A 496 -23.78 23.27 -1.35
C THR A 496 -23.09 23.35 -2.71
N LYS A 497 -21.81 23.03 -2.76
CA LYS A 497 -21.03 22.78 -3.98
C LYS A 497 -20.63 21.31 -4.04
N TYR A 498 -20.74 20.68 -5.21
CA TYR A 498 -20.35 19.29 -5.44
C TYR A 498 -19.01 19.21 -6.18
N TYR A 499 -18.15 18.28 -5.79
CA TYR A 499 -16.78 18.14 -6.29
C TYR A 499 -16.64 16.90 -7.17
N HIS A 500 -15.93 17.08 -8.28
CA HIS A 500 -15.81 16.10 -9.36
C HIS A 500 -14.32 15.91 -9.65
N GLN A 501 -13.82 14.68 -9.53
CA GLN A 501 -12.40 14.34 -9.52
C GLN A 501 -11.97 13.63 -10.81
N ASP A 502 -10.71 13.80 -11.22
CA ASP A 502 -10.08 12.81 -12.11
C ASP A 502 -9.47 11.67 -11.28
N HIS A 503 -8.57 10.87 -11.87
CA HIS A 503 -7.79 9.84 -11.17
C HIS A 503 -6.99 10.29 -9.92
N LEU A 504 -6.83 11.60 -9.68
CA LEU A 504 -6.02 12.16 -8.60
C LEU A 504 -6.69 13.34 -7.88
N SER A 505 -7.22 14.31 -8.63
CA SER A 505 -7.50 15.68 -8.15
C SER A 505 -8.90 16.17 -8.52
N ASN A 506 -9.44 17.13 -7.76
CA ASN A 506 -10.65 17.86 -8.16
C ASN A 506 -10.41 18.61 -9.48
N ARG A 507 -11.30 18.45 -10.47
CA ARG A 507 -11.21 19.10 -11.80
C ARG A 507 -12.41 19.98 -12.14
N LEU A 508 -13.56 19.69 -11.56
CA LEU A 508 -14.82 20.41 -11.79
C LEU A 508 -15.54 20.59 -10.45
N VAL A 509 -16.16 21.75 -10.25
CA VAL A 509 -17.06 22.03 -9.13
C VAL A 509 -18.40 22.50 -9.68
N THR A 510 -19.49 21.94 -9.18
CA THR A 510 -20.86 22.31 -9.57
C THR A 510 -21.68 22.83 -8.40
N ASP A 511 -22.68 23.66 -8.68
CA ASP A 511 -23.65 24.14 -7.68
C ASP A 511 -24.68 23.06 -7.28
N SER A 512 -25.61 23.41 -6.39
CA SER A 512 -26.71 22.53 -5.97
C SER A 512 -27.72 22.19 -7.09
N SER A 513 -27.67 22.86 -8.25
CA SER A 513 -28.51 22.59 -9.41
C SER A 513 -27.81 21.71 -10.46
N GLY A 514 -26.49 21.55 -10.37
CA GLY A 514 -25.64 20.83 -11.31
C GLY A 514 -24.97 21.71 -12.38
N ASN A 515 -24.99 23.03 -12.23
CA ASN A 515 -24.28 23.95 -13.12
C ASN A 515 -22.78 23.97 -12.76
N ALA A 516 -21.89 24.00 -13.75
CA ALA A 516 -20.46 24.20 -13.51
C ALA A 516 -20.18 25.62 -12.98
N VAL A 517 -19.51 25.72 -11.84
CA VAL A 517 -19.14 26.99 -11.18
C VAL A 517 -17.62 27.18 -11.02
N ALA A 518 -16.84 26.10 -11.07
CA ALA A 518 -15.39 26.18 -11.21
C ALA A 518 -14.86 25.01 -12.05
N GLN A 519 -13.74 25.24 -12.74
CA GLN A 519 -12.88 24.19 -13.27
C GLN A 519 -11.46 24.41 -12.75
N LEU A 520 -10.76 23.31 -12.51
CA LEU A 520 -9.48 23.26 -11.80
C LEU A 520 -8.46 22.46 -12.62
N GLY A 521 -7.25 22.98 -12.74
CA GLY A 521 -6.18 22.41 -13.55
C GLY A 521 -4.81 22.62 -12.92
N THR A 522 -3.99 21.56 -12.93
CA THR A 522 -2.65 21.54 -12.33
C THR A 522 -1.62 21.04 -13.34
N TYR A 523 -0.39 21.52 -13.23
CA TYR A 523 0.77 20.78 -13.75
C TYR A 523 1.02 19.55 -12.84
N PRO A 524 1.78 18.53 -13.28
CA PRO A 524 1.85 17.24 -12.56
C PRO A 524 2.28 17.35 -11.10
N TYR A 525 3.29 18.15 -10.78
CA TYR A 525 3.77 18.41 -9.41
C TYR A 525 2.93 19.42 -8.60
N GLY A 526 1.69 19.67 -9.01
CA GLY A 526 0.72 20.46 -8.26
C GLY A 526 0.78 21.98 -8.46
N ASP A 527 1.72 22.52 -9.22
CA ASP A 527 1.68 23.92 -9.66
C ASP A 527 0.33 24.22 -10.36
N SER A 528 -0.26 25.41 -10.13
CA SER A 528 -1.57 25.75 -10.69
C SER A 528 -1.47 26.13 -12.17
N TRP A 529 -2.26 25.46 -13.02
CA TRP A 529 -2.46 25.87 -14.42
C TRP A 529 -3.68 26.78 -14.55
N TYR A 530 -4.81 26.40 -13.94
CA TYR A 530 -5.98 27.27 -13.79
C TYR A 530 -6.78 26.93 -12.52
N ASN A 531 -7.11 27.95 -11.73
CA ASN A 531 -7.95 27.85 -10.53
C ASN A 531 -8.60 29.23 -10.26
N ALA A 532 -9.54 29.62 -11.13
CA ALA A 532 -10.10 30.99 -11.12
C ALA A 532 -10.89 31.34 -9.84
N THR A 533 -11.33 30.33 -9.08
CA THR A 533 -12.02 30.50 -7.80
C THR A 533 -11.09 30.50 -6.59
N ASN A 534 -9.78 30.26 -6.78
CA ASN A 534 -8.79 30.07 -5.72
C ASN A 534 -9.22 29.02 -4.67
N ASP A 535 -9.84 27.91 -5.10
CA ASP A 535 -10.19 26.84 -4.15
C ASP A 535 -8.91 26.11 -3.72
N LYS A 536 -8.74 25.93 -2.41
CA LYS A 536 -7.57 25.23 -1.82
C LYS A 536 -7.53 23.73 -2.15
N LEU A 537 -8.69 23.13 -2.42
CA LEU A 537 -8.85 21.70 -2.70
C LEU A 537 -8.77 21.44 -4.21
N PHE A 538 -7.56 21.47 -4.79
CA PHE A 538 -7.38 21.30 -6.24
C PHE A 538 -6.17 20.48 -6.68
N PHE A 539 -5.32 20.02 -5.74
CA PHE A 539 -4.21 19.12 -6.04
C PHE A 539 -4.21 17.92 -5.10
N THR A 540 -4.44 16.73 -5.67
CA THR A 540 -4.66 15.48 -4.94
C THR A 540 -5.68 15.62 -3.80
N SER A 541 -5.34 15.18 -2.59
CA SER A 541 -6.11 15.35 -1.36
C SER A 541 -5.61 16.50 -0.49
N TYR A 542 -4.71 17.35 -1.00
CA TYR A 542 -4.02 18.36 -0.21
C TYR A 542 -4.78 19.68 -0.08
N ASP A 543 -4.55 20.33 1.06
CA ASP A 543 -5.08 21.63 1.42
C ASP A 543 -4.02 22.69 1.08
N ARG A 544 -4.18 23.46 -0.02
CA ARG A 544 -3.19 24.51 -0.33
C ARG A 544 -3.34 25.72 0.58
N ASP A 545 -2.25 26.07 1.25
CA ASP A 545 -2.19 27.26 2.10
C ASP A 545 -1.91 28.51 1.26
N SER A 546 -2.89 29.42 1.21
CA SER A 546 -2.80 30.68 0.44
C SER A 546 -1.65 31.59 0.87
N GLU A 547 -1.27 31.56 2.15
CA GLU A 547 -0.21 32.40 2.71
C GLU A 547 1.22 31.96 2.36
N SER A 548 1.45 30.67 2.10
CA SER A 548 2.76 30.08 1.81
C SER A 548 2.89 29.53 0.39
N SER A 549 1.75 29.31 -0.27
CA SER A 549 1.58 28.52 -1.51
C SER A 549 2.07 27.07 -1.44
N ASN A 550 2.39 26.56 -0.25
CA ASN A 550 2.75 25.16 -0.03
C ASN A 550 1.48 24.32 0.22
N ASP A 551 1.57 23.02 -0.02
CA ASP A 551 0.49 22.06 0.20
C ASP A 551 0.60 21.41 1.58
N TYR A 552 -0.47 21.47 2.38
CA TYR A 552 -0.57 20.69 3.62
C TYR A 552 -0.87 19.23 3.28
N ALA A 553 0.16 18.39 3.37
CA ALA A 553 0.13 16.96 3.05
C ALA A 553 0.08 16.12 4.34
N MET A 554 -0.88 16.41 5.21
CA MET A 554 -1.12 15.79 6.53
C MET A 554 0.07 15.81 7.51
N MET A 555 1.10 14.98 7.28
CA MET A 555 2.28 14.87 8.13
C MET A 555 3.45 15.76 7.68
N ARG A 556 3.49 16.10 6.40
CA ARG A 556 4.52 16.98 5.81
C ARG A 556 3.88 18.12 5.03
N TYR A 557 4.73 19.01 4.52
CA TYR A 557 4.34 20.06 3.58
C TYR A 557 4.99 19.82 2.22
N GLY A 558 4.16 19.73 1.17
CA GLY A 558 4.60 19.66 -0.21
C GLY A 558 4.98 21.03 -0.73
N VAL A 559 6.20 21.16 -1.28
CA VAL A 559 6.66 22.39 -1.94
C VAL A 559 6.55 22.17 -3.45
N ASN A 560 5.33 22.32 -3.98
CA ASN A 560 4.94 22.16 -5.39
C ASN A 560 5.99 22.66 -6.40
N ARG A 561 6.45 23.91 -6.23
CA ARG A 561 7.43 24.58 -7.10
C ARG A 561 8.83 23.94 -7.10
N LEU A 562 9.13 23.10 -6.10
CA LEU A 562 10.34 22.28 -6.02
C LEU A 562 10.08 20.79 -6.35
N GLY A 563 8.82 20.35 -6.33
CA GLY A 563 8.41 18.96 -6.58
C GLY A 563 8.79 17.98 -5.47
N ARG A 564 8.92 18.46 -4.22
CA ARG A 564 9.43 17.68 -3.07
C ARG A 564 8.83 18.15 -1.75
N PHE A 565 8.95 17.35 -0.69
CA PHE A 565 8.55 17.73 0.67
C PHE A 565 9.55 18.69 1.35
N SER A 566 9.06 19.50 2.28
CA SER A 566 9.89 20.45 3.06
C SER A 566 10.61 19.81 4.25
N SER A 567 10.21 18.61 4.69
CA SER A 567 10.87 17.82 5.72
C SER A 567 11.15 16.40 5.22
N PRO A 568 12.14 15.69 5.79
CA PRO A 568 12.37 14.29 5.49
C PRO A 568 11.15 13.45 5.90
N ASP A 569 10.94 12.35 5.19
CA ASP A 569 10.02 11.29 5.57
C ASP A 569 10.43 10.67 6.92
N PRO A 570 9.49 10.50 7.88
CA PRO A 570 9.65 9.60 9.01
C PRO A 570 9.89 8.14 8.60
N PHE A 571 9.49 7.72 7.39
CA PHE A 571 9.76 6.36 6.89
C PHE A 571 11.22 6.18 6.46
N SER A 572 11.83 5.05 6.83
CA SER A 572 13.27 4.82 6.65
C SER A 572 13.72 4.58 5.19
N GLY A 573 12.78 4.17 4.33
CA GLY A 573 13.01 3.70 2.98
C GLY A 573 13.21 2.18 2.90
N SER A 574 12.61 1.53 1.90
CA SER A 574 12.69 0.08 1.66
C SER A 574 13.97 -0.36 0.93
N LYS A 575 14.44 -1.58 1.25
CA LYS A 575 15.50 -2.26 0.50
C LYS A 575 15.08 -2.59 -0.94
N GLY A 576 13.79 -2.88 -1.17
CA GLY A 576 13.25 -3.35 -2.45
C GLY A 576 13.07 -2.25 -3.50
N ASP A 577 12.76 -1.03 -3.09
CA ASP A 577 12.77 0.16 -3.93
C ASP A 577 13.92 1.09 -3.48
N PRO A 578 15.09 1.11 -4.16
CA PRO A 578 16.20 1.95 -3.71
C PRO A 578 16.02 3.46 -3.93
N GLN A 579 14.92 3.93 -4.54
CA GLN A 579 14.63 5.35 -4.68
C GLN A 579 13.91 5.91 -3.44
N SER A 580 13.23 5.05 -2.67
CA SER A 580 12.69 5.31 -1.33
C SER A 580 13.57 6.19 -0.43
N PHE A 581 14.86 5.85 -0.42
CA PHE A 581 15.87 6.40 0.46
C PHE A 581 16.08 7.90 0.31
N ASN A 582 15.58 8.54 -0.75
CA ASN A 582 15.49 10.00 -0.83
C ASN A 582 14.24 10.50 -0.12
N HIS A 583 14.38 10.75 1.18
CA HIS A 583 13.28 11.07 2.09
C HIS A 583 12.54 12.39 1.79
N TYR A 584 12.88 13.14 0.73
CA TYR A 584 12.13 14.33 0.30
C TYR A 584 11.27 14.10 -0.96
N ALA A 585 11.46 13.00 -1.70
CA ALA A 585 10.88 12.81 -3.03
C ALA A 585 9.34 12.75 -2.98
N TYR A 586 8.68 13.40 -3.95
CA TYR A 586 7.22 13.29 -4.09
C TYR A 586 6.86 12.09 -4.99
N VAL A 587 6.19 11.09 -4.40
CA VAL A 587 5.65 9.87 -5.07
C VAL A 587 6.58 9.26 -6.14
N HIS A 588 7.82 9.00 -5.76
CA HIS A 588 8.86 8.40 -6.62
C HIS A 588 9.08 9.14 -7.96
N ASN A 589 8.73 10.42 -8.04
CA ASN A 589 8.74 11.24 -9.26
C ASN A 589 7.78 10.74 -10.37
N ASP A 590 6.71 10.03 -10.01
CA ASP A 590 5.57 9.74 -10.89
C ASP A 590 4.26 10.35 -10.33
N PRO A 591 4.10 11.68 -10.38
CA PRO A 591 2.90 12.38 -9.92
C PRO A 591 1.72 12.29 -10.90
N VAL A 592 1.77 11.39 -11.89
CA VAL A 592 0.67 11.10 -12.81
C VAL A 592 0.00 9.79 -12.44
N ASN A 593 0.77 8.78 -12.04
CA ASN A 593 0.23 7.47 -11.68
C ASN A 593 0.12 7.26 -10.15
N SER A 594 0.50 8.24 -9.32
CA SER A 594 0.58 8.07 -7.87
C SER A 594 0.17 9.30 -7.04
N LEU A 595 -0.44 9.00 -5.88
CA LEU A 595 -0.89 9.92 -4.83
C LEU A 595 -0.29 9.53 -3.48
N ASP A 596 -0.01 10.51 -2.61
CA ASP A 596 0.44 10.30 -1.23
C ASP A 596 -0.47 11.10 -0.28
N PRO A 597 -1.63 10.56 0.14
CA PRO A 597 -2.60 11.32 0.92
C PRO A 597 -2.09 11.76 2.30
N MET A 598 -1.04 11.10 2.81
CA MET A 598 -0.52 11.28 4.16
C MET A 598 0.76 12.11 4.23
N GLY A 599 1.44 12.29 3.09
CA GLY A 599 2.79 12.79 3.05
C GLY A 599 3.78 11.82 3.72
N LEU A 600 3.69 10.50 3.48
CA LEU A 600 4.50 9.44 4.12
C LEU A 600 4.77 8.20 3.23
N ARG A 601 4.53 8.28 1.90
CA ARG A 601 4.36 7.06 1.09
C ARG A 601 5.64 6.53 0.43
N ASP A 602 6.07 5.32 0.81
CA ASP A 602 7.32 4.70 0.33
C ASP A 602 7.20 3.58 -0.74
N HIS A 603 6.02 3.32 -1.29
CA HIS A 603 5.89 2.34 -2.38
C HIS A 603 5.36 2.99 -3.65
N PRO A 604 5.72 2.47 -4.85
CA PRO A 604 4.82 2.50 -5.98
C PRO A 604 3.59 1.64 -5.63
N LEU A 605 2.53 2.29 -5.13
CA LEU A 605 1.19 1.88 -5.52
C LEU A 605 1.18 1.94 -7.05
N TYR A 606 1.44 0.78 -7.67
CA TYR A 606 0.80 0.45 -8.93
C TYR A 606 -0.66 0.87 -8.82
N PHE A 607 -1.19 1.47 -9.88
CA PHE A 607 -2.64 1.67 -9.98
C PHE A 607 -3.30 0.32 -9.75
N CYS A 608 -3.93 0.13 -8.57
CA CYS A 608 -4.46 -1.15 -8.10
C CYS A 608 -5.98 -1.04 -8.03
N PRO A 609 -6.69 -1.34 -9.13
CA PRO A 609 -8.10 -1.05 -9.26
C PRO A 609 -8.94 -2.29 -8.93
N LEU A 610 -8.56 -3.03 -7.88
CA LEU A 610 -9.07 -4.37 -7.60
C LEU A 610 -9.53 -4.49 -6.14
N GLY A 611 -10.85 -4.53 -5.93
CA GLY A 611 -11.48 -5.01 -4.69
C GLY A 611 -11.23 -4.20 -3.42
N GLY A 612 -11.83 -3.01 -3.29
CA GLY A 612 -11.65 -2.14 -2.09
C GLY A 612 -12.88 -1.35 -1.62
N ASN A 613 -14.07 -1.60 -2.17
CA ASN A 613 -15.38 -1.05 -1.78
C ASN A 613 -15.55 0.50 -1.76
N THR A 614 -14.50 1.29 -1.98
CA THR A 614 -14.55 2.75 -2.16
C THR A 614 -13.67 3.19 -3.33
N LEU A 615 -14.03 4.30 -3.98
CA LEU A 615 -13.12 5.00 -4.90
C LEU A 615 -11.95 5.53 -4.08
N PHE A 616 -10.73 5.08 -4.42
CA PHE A 616 -9.45 5.40 -3.78
C PHE A 616 -9.34 4.97 -2.30
N THR A 617 -9.18 3.67 -2.04
CA THR A 617 -8.54 3.23 -0.80
C THR A 617 -7.04 3.62 -0.83
N THR A 618 -6.51 4.07 0.30
CA THR A 618 -5.11 3.75 0.61
C THR A 618 -5.05 2.26 0.91
N ASP A 619 -3.90 1.64 0.67
CA ASP A 619 -3.62 0.26 1.04
C ASP A 619 -4.36 -0.79 0.15
N CYS A 620 -3.62 -1.77 -0.37
CA CYS A 620 -4.12 -2.83 -1.25
C CYS A 620 -3.28 -4.11 -1.10
N ASN A 621 -3.90 -5.23 -0.73
CA ASN A 621 -3.37 -6.58 -0.88
C ASN A 621 -4.53 -7.52 -1.26
N PRO A 622 -4.42 -8.42 -2.25
CA PRO A 622 -5.57 -9.14 -2.78
C PRO A 622 -5.80 -10.50 -2.09
N GLY A 623 -6.98 -10.71 -1.51
CA GLY A 623 -7.42 -12.00 -0.97
C GLY A 623 -7.28 -12.08 0.55
N GLY A 624 -8.37 -11.78 1.25
CA GLY A 624 -8.46 -11.68 2.71
C GLY A 624 -9.57 -10.70 3.06
N ASP A 625 -10.54 -11.16 3.85
CA ASP A 625 -11.84 -10.56 4.12
C ASP A 625 -11.82 -9.02 4.34
N LEU A 626 -12.54 -8.25 3.52
CA LEU A 626 -13.96 -7.86 3.68
C LEU A 626 -14.20 -6.92 4.88
N PHE A 627 -14.98 -5.86 4.61
CA PHE A 627 -15.14 -4.65 5.44
C PHE A 627 -13.87 -3.77 5.49
N GLY A 628 -14.06 -2.44 5.49
CA GLY A 628 -13.03 -1.51 5.00
C GLY A 628 -12.11 -0.89 6.05
N GLY A 629 -10.80 -1.00 5.83
CA GLY A 629 -9.75 -0.19 6.46
C GLY A 629 -8.86 0.51 5.42
N ASN A 630 -8.05 1.53 5.70
CA ASN A 630 -7.79 2.25 6.96
C ASN A 630 -7.46 1.36 8.19
N CYS A 631 -6.18 1.19 8.51
CA CYS A 631 -5.74 0.56 9.76
C CYS A 631 -6.48 1.12 11.00
N ALA A 632 -6.94 0.26 11.91
CA ALA A 632 -7.68 0.68 13.09
C ALA A 632 -6.78 0.89 14.32
N VAL A 633 -6.91 2.05 14.98
CA VAL A 633 -6.51 2.23 16.39
C VAL A 633 -7.80 2.34 17.20
N ASP A 634 -8.01 1.44 18.16
CA ASP A 634 -9.23 1.36 18.98
C ASP A 634 -10.53 1.53 18.17
N GLY A 635 -10.73 0.72 17.12
CA GLY A 635 -11.94 0.77 16.28
C GLY A 635 -12.12 2.06 15.45
N ILE A 636 -11.15 2.98 15.47
CA ILE A 636 -11.14 4.16 14.60
C ILE A 636 -10.36 3.82 13.34
N ALA A 637 -11.06 3.79 12.21
CA ALA A 637 -10.48 3.71 10.87
C ALA A 637 -9.57 4.93 10.61
N THR A 638 -8.28 4.80 10.94
CA THR A 638 -7.22 5.79 10.67
C THR A 638 -6.43 5.35 9.44
N SER A 639 -5.62 6.23 8.84
CA SER A 639 -4.80 5.84 7.69
C SER A 639 -3.43 5.37 8.20
N CYS A 640 -2.89 4.30 7.62
CA CYS A 640 -1.82 3.49 8.24
C CYS A 640 -0.52 4.28 8.52
N GLY A 641 -0.25 5.37 7.78
CA GLY A 641 0.85 6.30 8.07
C GLY A 641 0.74 7.04 9.42
N ILE A 642 -0.45 7.24 9.99
CA ILE A 642 -0.60 7.75 11.37
C ILE A 642 -0.05 6.71 12.34
N ILE A 643 -0.37 5.43 12.13
CA ILE A 643 0.16 4.33 12.93
C ILE A 643 1.69 4.20 12.73
N GLN A 644 2.18 4.27 11.49
CA GLN A 644 3.62 4.30 11.19
C GLN A 644 4.32 5.50 11.86
N SER A 645 3.68 6.68 11.97
CA SER A 645 4.27 7.82 12.69
C SER A 645 4.31 7.64 14.21
N ILE A 646 3.43 6.82 14.76
CA ILE A 646 3.38 6.44 16.19
C ILE A 646 4.39 5.32 16.49
N ILE A 647 4.49 4.31 15.61
CA ILE A 647 5.48 3.22 15.67
C ILE A 647 6.90 3.73 15.37
N GLY A 648 7.06 4.69 14.45
CA GLY A 648 8.32 5.42 14.18
C GLY A 648 8.68 6.45 15.26
N ALA A 649 7.73 6.82 16.11
CA ALA A 649 7.98 7.42 17.42
C ALA A 649 8.24 6.35 18.51
N GLY A 650 8.44 5.08 18.14
CA GLY A 650 8.88 4.00 19.01
C GLY A 650 7.81 3.40 19.93
N ALA A 651 6.55 3.78 19.76
CA ALA A 651 5.45 3.31 20.59
C ALA A 651 4.89 1.96 20.11
N ALA A 652 4.68 1.03 21.05
CA ALA A 652 3.86 -0.14 20.80
C ALA A 652 2.40 0.27 20.53
N VAL A 653 1.88 -0.10 19.35
CA VAL A 653 0.46 0.00 19.02
C VAL A 653 -0.16 -1.37 19.19
N GLN A 654 -1.02 -1.51 20.21
CA GLN A 654 -1.82 -2.71 20.39
C GLN A 654 -2.96 -2.68 19.36
N CYS A 655 -2.82 -3.43 18.27
CA CYS A 655 -3.87 -3.58 17.26
C CYS A 655 -5.13 -4.18 17.91
N PRO A 656 -6.34 -3.64 17.67
CA PRO A 656 -7.58 -4.31 18.04
C PRO A 656 -7.58 -5.75 17.50
N ASN A 657 -7.99 -6.70 18.34
CA ASN A 657 -8.00 -8.14 18.04
C ASN A 657 -6.64 -8.77 17.70
N ASN A 658 -5.51 -8.11 18.01
CA ASN A 658 -4.13 -8.55 17.69
C ASN A 658 -3.80 -8.73 16.20
N ILE A 659 -4.68 -8.30 15.28
CA ILE A 659 -4.43 -8.41 13.83
C ILE A 659 -3.66 -7.17 13.35
N CYS A 660 -2.36 -7.32 13.13
CA CYS A 660 -1.47 -6.29 12.59
C CYS A 660 -0.98 -6.61 11.16
N SER A 661 -1.77 -7.34 10.37
CA SER A 661 -1.44 -7.72 9.00
C SER A 661 -1.23 -6.49 8.09
N GLY A 662 -0.03 -6.35 7.52
CA GLY A 662 0.31 -5.23 6.62
C GLY A 662 1.38 -4.25 7.14
N ILE A 663 2.12 -4.58 8.21
CA ILE A 663 3.29 -3.80 8.67
C ILE A 663 4.55 -4.68 8.58
N SER A 664 4.99 -4.99 7.35
CA SER A 664 6.25 -5.69 7.06
C SER A 664 6.87 -5.15 5.76
N ASP A 665 8.20 -4.98 5.77
CA ASP A 665 9.09 -4.81 4.60
C ASP A 665 10.57 -4.65 5.06
N ASN A 666 10.77 -4.09 6.27
CA ASN A 666 12.10 -3.70 6.77
C ASN A 666 12.81 -4.77 7.65
N GLY A 667 12.15 -5.86 8.04
CA GLY A 667 12.73 -6.94 8.87
C GLY A 667 13.20 -6.46 10.26
N GLN A 668 12.46 -5.53 10.88
CA GLN A 668 12.89 -4.83 12.12
C GLN A 668 11.81 -4.67 13.19
N PHE A 669 10.72 -5.44 13.14
CA PHE A 669 9.78 -5.59 14.25
C PHE A 669 9.37 -7.05 14.42
N VAL A 670 9.41 -7.56 15.65
CA VAL A 670 8.90 -8.89 16.01
C VAL A 670 7.41 -8.78 16.29
N GLN A 671 6.60 -9.58 15.60
CA GLN A 671 5.16 -9.67 15.90
C GLN A 671 4.95 -10.47 17.19
N PHE A 672 4.74 -9.77 18.31
CA PHE A 672 4.30 -10.38 19.56
C PHE A 672 2.79 -10.60 19.52
N GLN A 673 2.36 -11.82 19.23
CA GLN A 673 0.98 -12.24 19.44
C GLN A 673 0.80 -12.57 20.92
N ALA A 674 0.00 -11.78 21.62
CA ALA A 674 -0.38 -12.03 23.01
C ALA A 674 -1.64 -12.89 23.05
N PHE A 675 -1.53 -14.12 23.54
CA PHE A 675 -2.67 -15.04 23.65
C PHE A 675 -3.60 -14.61 24.80
N ALA A 676 -4.85 -15.08 24.77
CA ALA A 676 -5.89 -14.69 25.74
C ALA A 676 -5.61 -15.14 27.19
N ASP A 677 -4.59 -15.99 27.39
CA ASP A 677 -4.08 -16.43 28.70
C ASP A 677 -2.94 -15.55 29.26
N GLY A 678 -2.40 -14.64 28.46
CA GLY A 678 -1.28 -13.76 28.83
C GLY A 678 0.12 -14.28 28.41
N SER A 679 0.20 -15.37 27.65
CA SER A 679 1.46 -15.84 27.04
C SER A 679 1.79 -15.09 25.74
N SER A 680 3.04 -15.15 25.30
CA SER A 680 3.50 -14.57 24.03
C SER A 680 4.49 -15.47 23.29
N GLY A 681 4.22 -15.76 22.02
CA GLY A 681 5.05 -16.61 21.15
C GLY A 681 5.73 -15.85 20.00
N TYR A 682 6.53 -16.57 19.21
CA TYR A 682 7.30 -16.07 18.07
C TYR A 682 6.88 -16.80 16.78
N LEU A 683 6.83 -16.09 15.65
CA LEU A 683 6.60 -16.66 14.31
C LEU A 683 7.61 -16.09 13.30
N PRO A 684 8.21 -16.92 12.42
CA PRO A 684 9.06 -16.47 11.32
C PRO A 684 8.27 -16.06 10.06
N ASP A 685 8.92 -15.30 9.17
CA ASP A 685 8.32 -14.48 8.10
C ASP A 685 7.89 -15.26 6.82
N ASP A 686 8.09 -16.59 6.75
CA ASP A 686 8.02 -17.40 5.52
C ASP A 686 6.64 -18.02 5.21
N ALA A 687 5.54 -17.48 5.75
CA ALA A 687 4.18 -18.00 5.50
C ALA A 687 3.63 -17.59 4.11
N PRO A 688 3.31 -18.52 3.18
CA PRO A 688 2.81 -18.17 1.85
C PRO A 688 1.42 -17.54 1.89
N THR A 689 1.22 -16.46 1.13
CA THR A 689 -0.03 -15.68 1.15
C THR A 689 -1.08 -16.20 0.16
N GLY A 690 -2.30 -16.43 0.66
CA GLY A 690 -3.54 -16.31 -0.12
C GLY A 690 -4.34 -17.59 -0.41
N TYR A 691 -5.28 -17.91 0.49
CA TYR A 691 -6.54 -18.59 0.17
C TYR A 691 -7.70 -17.90 0.92
N SER A 692 -8.95 -18.18 0.58
CA SER A 692 -10.12 -17.44 1.11
C SER A 692 -11.28 -18.34 1.47
N VAL A 693 -12.31 -17.81 2.15
CA VAL A 693 -13.47 -18.54 2.70
C VAL A 693 -14.40 -19.18 1.63
N ARG A 694 -13.93 -19.31 0.37
CA ARG A 694 -14.63 -19.93 -0.74
C ARG A 694 -14.26 -21.40 -0.99
N ASP A 695 -13.20 -21.90 -0.33
CA ASP A 695 -12.55 -23.16 -0.71
C ASP A 695 -13.03 -24.41 0.06
N ILE A 696 -13.83 -24.24 1.13
CA ILE A 696 -14.39 -25.34 1.95
C ILE A 696 -15.18 -26.35 1.09
N ALA A 697 -15.90 -25.88 0.07
CA ALA A 697 -16.66 -26.75 -0.84
C ALA A 697 -15.80 -27.45 -1.92
N ASN A 698 -14.54 -27.03 -2.11
CA ASN A 698 -13.69 -27.48 -3.22
C ASN A 698 -12.65 -28.53 -2.81
N ALA A 699 -12.23 -28.56 -1.54
CA ALA A 699 -11.13 -29.42 -1.06
C ALA A 699 -11.30 -30.91 -1.42
N ALA A 700 -12.52 -31.44 -1.23
CA ALA A 700 -12.83 -32.83 -1.58
C ALA A 700 -12.77 -33.13 -3.09
N SER A 701 -13.15 -32.16 -3.95
CA SER A 701 -13.02 -32.29 -5.41
C SER A 701 -11.55 -32.28 -5.82
N LEU A 702 -10.78 -31.31 -5.30
CA LEU A 702 -9.40 -31.05 -5.67
C LEU A 702 -8.47 -32.25 -5.42
N VAL A 703 -8.62 -32.97 -4.29
CA VAL A 703 -7.84 -34.20 -4.06
C VAL A 703 -8.15 -35.27 -5.11
N SER A 704 -9.41 -35.42 -5.51
CA SER A 704 -9.81 -36.39 -6.55
C SER A 704 -9.33 -36.00 -7.95
N GLU A 705 -9.32 -34.71 -8.28
CA GLU A 705 -8.99 -34.19 -9.62
C GLU A 705 -7.48 -34.01 -9.84
N TYR A 706 -6.70 -33.65 -8.82
CA TYR A 706 -5.24 -33.48 -8.94
C TYR A 706 -4.44 -34.78 -8.74
N ALA A 707 -4.89 -35.71 -7.89
CA ALA A 707 -4.07 -36.88 -7.55
C ALA A 707 -4.07 -37.99 -8.62
N ASN A 708 -5.21 -38.24 -9.29
CA ASN A 708 -5.49 -39.50 -10.00
C ASN A 708 -5.23 -40.78 -9.15
N GLY A 709 -5.10 -40.63 -7.84
CA GLY A 709 -4.66 -41.69 -6.92
C GLY A 709 -5.79 -42.63 -6.56
N THR A 710 -5.58 -43.93 -6.76
CA THR A 710 -6.46 -44.96 -6.18
C THR A 710 -6.06 -45.17 -4.72
N PRO A 711 -7.01 -45.26 -3.76
CA PRO A 711 -6.71 -45.71 -2.40
C PRO A 711 -6.01 -47.07 -2.42
N ILE A 712 -4.91 -47.21 -1.69
CA ILE A 712 -4.18 -48.47 -1.60
C ILE A 712 -4.76 -49.27 -0.43
N ASP A 713 -5.26 -50.47 -0.70
CA ASP A 713 -5.59 -51.46 0.34
C ASP A 713 -4.35 -51.70 1.23
N PRO A 714 -4.43 -51.50 2.57
CA PRO A 714 -3.29 -51.62 3.46
C PRO A 714 -2.52 -52.95 3.39
N SER A 715 -3.17 -54.05 2.99
CA SER A 715 -2.53 -55.36 2.80
C SER A 715 -1.55 -55.40 1.61
N ASN A 716 -1.65 -54.43 0.69
CA ASN A 716 -0.80 -54.30 -0.49
C ASN A 716 0.30 -53.23 -0.33
N LEU A 717 0.36 -52.51 0.79
CA LEU A 717 1.40 -51.52 1.06
C LEU A 717 2.78 -52.19 1.20
N GLN A 718 3.79 -51.57 0.59
CA GLN A 718 5.20 -51.97 0.72
C GLN A 718 6.11 -50.73 0.85
N GLY A 719 7.40 -50.94 1.14
CA GLY A 719 8.39 -49.86 1.24
C GLY A 719 8.05 -48.82 2.32
N LYS A 720 8.42 -47.55 2.06
CA LYS A 720 8.19 -46.43 2.99
C LYS A 720 6.69 -46.17 3.25
N ALA A 721 5.82 -46.41 2.27
CA ALA A 721 4.37 -46.26 2.44
C ALA A 721 3.80 -47.20 3.52
N LYS A 722 4.28 -48.46 3.57
CA LYS A 722 3.95 -49.37 4.67
C LYS A 722 4.54 -48.90 6.01
N GLN A 723 5.78 -48.40 6.01
CA GLN A 723 6.40 -47.90 7.24
C GLN A 723 5.64 -46.70 7.85
N VAL A 724 5.05 -45.83 7.03
CA VAL A 724 4.19 -44.72 7.52
C VAL A 724 2.87 -45.23 8.08
N TYR A 725 2.21 -46.19 7.42
CA TYR A 725 0.98 -46.80 7.92
C TYR A 725 1.22 -47.58 9.23
N ASP A 726 2.31 -48.34 9.29
CA ASP A 726 2.74 -49.06 10.49
C ASP A 726 3.14 -48.07 11.60
N LEU A 727 3.72 -46.90 11.29
CA LEU A 727 4.04 -45.87 12.29
C LEU A 727 2.78 -45.26 12.89
N LEU A 728 1.81 -44.84 12.08
CA LEU A 728 0.56 -44.23 12.55
C LEU A 728 -0.24 -45.21 13.43
N THR A 729 -0.32 -46.48 13.03
CA THR A 729 -0.97 -47.53 13.84
C THR A 729 -0.21 -47.86 15.13
N ASN A 730 1.14 -47.86 15.12
CA ASN A 730 1.93 -47.99 16.36
C ASN A 730 1.84 -46.76 17.28
N LEU A 731 1.50 -45.58 16.75
CA LEU A 731 1.17 -44.38 17.52
C LEU A 731 -0.28 -44.35 18.03
N GLY A 732 -1.05 -45.44 17.86
CA GLY A 732 -2.38 -45.59 18.44
C GLY A 732 -3.54 -45.11 17.57
N VAL A 733 -3.29 -44.74 16.31
CA VAL A 733 -4.35 -44.43 15.34
C VAL A 733 -4.96 -45.71 14.80
N ASP A 734 -6.28 -45.84 14.84
CA ASP A 734 -6.95 -47.05 14.38
C ASP A 734 -6.76 -47.29 12.86
N PRO A 735 -6.50 -48.54 12.41
CA PRO A 735 -6.30 -48.89 11.01
C PRO A 735 -7.40 -48.43 10.04
N GLU A 736 -8.65 -48.29 10.53
CA GLU A 736 -9.82 -47.87 9.75
C GLU A 736 -9.88 -46.34 9.55
N ASN A 737 -9.19 -45.58 10.40
CA ASN A 737 -9.10 -44.12 10.34
C ASN A 737 -7.96 -43.61 9.43
N ILE A 738 -7.20 -44.51 8.78
CA ILE A 738 -6.02 -44.19 7.95
C ILE A 738 -6.22 -44.65 6.50
N THR A 739 -6.25 -43.72 5.56
CA THR A 739 -6.25 -44.03 4.11
C THR A 739 -4.93 -43.61 3.46
N ILE A 740 -4.28 -44.52 2.73
CA ILE A 740 -3.06 -44.22 1.95
C ILE A 740 -3.40 -44.06 0.47
N TYR A 741 -2.96 -42.95 -0.13
CA TYR A 741 -3.08 -42.68 -1.56
C TYR A 741 -1.71 -42.73 -2.22
N GLN A 742 -1.61 -43.42 -3.36
CA GLN A 742 -0.45 -43.27 -4.25
C GLN A 742 -0.62 -42.00 -5.09
N ILE A 743 0.39 -41.12 -5.08
CA ILE A 743 0.40 -39.86 -5.84
C ILE A 743 1.61 -39.91 -6.79
N GLY A 744 1.36 -40.22 -8.06
CA GLY A 744 2.42 -40.46 -9.03
C GLY A 744 3.20 -41.75 -8.79
N THR A 745 4.46 -41.83 -9.22
CA THR A 745 5.22 -43.09 -9.27
C THR A 745 6.12 -43.37 -8.06
N GLN A 746 6.39 -42.37 -7.20
CA GLN A 746 7.35 -42.45 -6.07
C GLN A 746 6.93 -41.60 -4.86
N SER A 747 5.66 -41.21 -4.77
CA SER A 747 5.16 -40.36 -3.68
C SER A 747 3.83 -40.88 -3.15
N PHE A 748 3.60 -40.66 -1.86
CA PHE A 748 2.43 -41.17 -1.16
C PHE A 748 1.90 -40.11 -0.19
N ALA A 749 0.59 -40.10 0.01
CA ALA A 749 -0.05 -39.33 1.07
C ALA A 749 -0.79 -40.26 2.03
N ALA A 750 -0.63 -40.01 3.33
CA ALA A 750 -1.49 -40.57 4.36
C ALA A 750 -2.58 -39.53 4.70
N VAL A 751 -3.82 -39.98 4.79
CA VAL A 751 -4.99 -39.17 5.10
C VAL A 751 -5.69 -39.75 6.32
N LEU A 752 -5.96 -38.91 7.32
CA LEU A 752 -6.65 -39.28 8.55
C LEU A 752 -8.07 -38.72 8.59
N THR A 753 -8.97 -39.48 9.21
CA THR A 753 -10.25 -38.95 9.72
C THR A 753 -10.00 -38.07 10.95
N ASP A 754 -11.00 -37.26 11.32
CA ASP A 754 -10.95 -36.42 12.53
C ASP A 754 -10.71 -37.27 13.79
N GLU A 755 -11.38 -38.42 13.91
CA GLU A 755 -11.19 -39.37 15.02
C GLU A 755 -9.79 -40.00 15.02
N GLY A 756 -9.22 -40.30 13.85
CA GLY A 756 -7.83 -40.75 13.73
C GLY A 756 -6.79 -39.69 14.09
N PHE A 757 -7.11 -38.42 13.86
CA PHE A 757 -6.25 -37.30 14.25
C PHE A 757 -6.33 -37.03 15.77
N GLU A 758 -7.52 -37.11 16.38
CA GLU A 758 -7.67 -37.08 17.84
C GLU A 758 -6.96 -38.26 18.51
N GLN A 759 -7.02 -39.47 17.93
CA GLN A 759 -6.27 -40.64 18.40
C GLN A 759 -4.74 -40.39 18.36
N LEU A 760 -4.23 -39.74 17.31
CA LEU A 760 -2.81 -39.39 17.20
C LEU A 760 -2.38 -38.35 18.25
N GLN A 761 -3.21 -37.33 18.50
CA GLN A 761 -2.92 -36.28 19.49
C GLN A 761 -2.98 -36.78 20.94
N ASN A 762 -3.87 -37.73 21.24
CA ASN A 762 -4.03 -38.31 22.59
C ASN A 762 -3.16 -39.56 22.82
N SER A 763 -2.13 -39.78 22.00
CA SER A 763 -1.22 -40.91 22.11
C SER A 763 -0.25 -40.75 23.28
N ASP A 764 -0.18 -41.76 24.16
CA ASP A 764 0.80 -41.84 25.27
C ASP A 764 2.28 -41.77 24.82
N LEU A 765 2.55 -41.85 23.50
CA LEU A 765 3.88 -41.78 22.89
C LEU A 765 4.26 -40.37 22.38
N VAL A 766 3.38 -39.37 22.52
CA VAL A 766 3.63 -37.97 22.12
C VAL A 766 3.77 -37.10 23.38
N ASP A 767 5.00 -36.78 23.78
CA ASP A 767 5.27 -35.96 24.97
C ASP A 767 4.90 -34.48 24.75
N SER A 768 3.91 -34.01 25.48
CA SER A 768 3.37 -32.65 25.44
C SER A 768 4.31 -31.55 25.98
N ASN A 769 5.57 -31.87 26.33
CA ASN A 769 6.57 -30.91 26.79
C ASN A 769 7.70 -30.61 25.78
N TRP A 770 7.77 -31.29 24.62
CA TRP A 770 8.90 -31.17 23.68
C TRP A 770 8.50 -31.02 22.20
N GLY A 771 7.81 -29.92 21.89
CA GLY A 771 7.63 -29.41 20.52
C GLY A 771 6.41 -29.95 19.78
N ASP A 772 5.68 -29.05 19.11
CA ASP A 772 4.45 -29.37 18.42
C ASP A 772 4.67 -30.30 17.20
N VAL A 773 3.80 -31.29 17.04
CA VAL A 773 3.69 -32.05 15.79
C VAL A 773 2.98 -31.16 14.76
N PHE A 774 3.75 -30.39 14.00
CA PHE A 774 3.25 -29.48 12.97
C PHE A 774 2.51 -30.22 11.84
N LEU A 775 1.18 -30.31 11.99
CA LEU A 775 0.24 -30.69 10.94
C LEU A 775 -0.67 -29.48 10.63
N HIS A 776 -0.82 -29.17 9.34
CA HIS A 776 -1.49 -27.95 8.89
C HIS A 776 -3.00 -28.03 9.09
N TYR A 777 -3.55 -27.15 9.94
CA TYR A 777 -4.99 -26.92 10.02
C TYR A 777 -5.46 -26.00 8.88
N PRO A 778 -6.53 -26.35 8.13
CA PRO A 778 -7.36 -25.35 7.49
C PRO A 778 -8.20 -24.65 8.58
N TYR A 779 -7.69 -23.56 9.14
CA TYR A 779 -8.35 -22.85 10.23
C TYR A 779 -9.65 -22.16 9.74
N THR A 780 -10.78 -22.45 10.39
CA THR A 780 -12.07 -21.78 10.13
C THR A 780 -12.61 -21.13 11.41
N ASP A 781 -12.45 -19.81 11.49
CA ASP A 781 -13.21 -18.96 12.41
C ASP A 781 -14.59 -18.64 11.77
N GLY A 782 -15.73 -18.90 12.40
CA GLY A 782 -15.91 -19.60 13.67
C GLY A 782 -17.37 -19.69 14.07
N GLY A 783 -17.65 -20.42 15.15
CA GLY A 783 -19.01 -20.57 15.67
C GLY A 783 -19.19 -21.86 16.47
N ARG A 784 -19.01 -21.79 17.79
CA ARG A 784 -19.39 -22.90 18.69
C ARG A 784 -20.90 -22.88 18.92
N SER A 785 -21.67 -23.26 17.91
CA SER A 785 -23.12 -23.46 18.02
C SER A 785 -23.42 -24.80 18.68
N ASP A 786 -23.21 -24.87 19.99
CA ASP A 786 -23.91 -25.86 20.81
C ASP A 786 -25.43 -25.65 20.57
N GLN A 787 -26.20 -26.72 20.31
CA GLN A 787 -27.59 -26.73 19.80
C GLN A 787 -27.74 -26.65 18.26
N ASP A 788 -27.51 -27.78 17.57
CA ASP A 788 -28.44 -28.21 16.51
C ASP A 788 -28.67 -29.73 16.64
N THR A 789 -29.88 -30.20 16.33
CA THR A 789 -30.37 -31.53 16.73
C THR A 789 -30.93 -32.37 15.57
N ASP A 790 -30.43 -32.16 14.35
CA ASP A 790 -30.73 -32.98 13.19
C ASP A 790 -29.76 -34.18 13.08
N PRO A 791 -30.24 -35.44 13.16
CA PRO A 791 -29.39 -36.63 13.04
C PRO A 791 -28.91 -36.95 11.61
N ASP A 792 -29.57 -36.43 10.57
CA ASP A 792 -29.45 -36.93 9.18
C ASP A 792 -28.69 -35.99 8.22
N SER A 793 -27.94 -35.00 8.75
CA SER A 793 -27.16 -34.06 7.93
C SER A 793 -25.83 -34.67 7.42
N PRO A 794 -25.60 -34.79 6.09
CA PRO A 794 -24.49 -35.55 5.52
C PRO A 794 -23.15 -34.80 5.41
N TRP A 795 -23.01 -33.61 6.02
CA TRP A 795 -21.86 -32.71 5.83
C TRP A 795 -20.93 -32.65 7.06
N ARG A 796 -20.44 -33.82 7.50
CA ARG A 796 -19.45 -33.95 8.60
C ARG A 796 -18.24 -34.79 8.18
N LEU A 797 -17.27 -34.16 7.53
CA LEU A 797 -15.90 -34.66 7.40
C LEU A 797 -14.94 -33.46 7.31
N SER A 798 -14.09 -33.27 8.32
CA SER A 798 -12.78 -32.65 8.11
C SER A 798 -11.77 -33.74 7.72
N LEU A 799 -10.62 -33.33 7.16
CA LEU A 799 -9.66 -34.23 6.50
C LEU A 799 -8.23 -33.72 6.71
N HIS A 800 -7.40 -34.54 7.35
CA HIS A 800 -6.01 -34.23 7.69
C HIS A 800 -5.03 -35.07 6.83
N TYR A 801 -3.88 -34.51 6.42
CA TYR A 801 -2.98 -35.17 5.47
C TYR A 801 -1.47 -35.00 5.74
N VAL A 802 -0.67 -35.99 5.29
CA VAL A 802 0.80 -36.06 5.44
C VAL A 802 1.43 -36.56 4.13
N TRP A 803 2.61 -36.05 3.72
CA TRP A 803 3.17 -36.24 2.36
C TRP A 803 4.65 -36.70 2.35
N PHE A 804 5.05 -37.57 1.41
CA PHE A 804 6.40 -38.18 1.37
C PHE A 804 6.93 -38.44 -0.07
N ASP A 805 8.25 -38.31 -0.28
CA ASP A 805 9.01 -38.65 -1.50
C ASP A 805 10.11 -39.70 -1.18
N GLU A 806 10.39 -40.61 -2.12
CA GLU A 806 11.41 -41.65 -2.00
C GLU A 806 12.85 -41.19 -2.31
N ASN A 807 13.06 -40.07 -3.01
CA ASN A 807 14.34 -39.74 -3.65
C ASN A 807 15.49 -39.26 -2.74
N LEU A 808 15.30 -39.17 -1.42
CA LEU A 808 16.36 -38.86 -0.45
C LEU A 808 17.23 -40.10 -0.15
N THR A 809 18.50 -40.06 -0.58
CA THR A 809 19.52 -41.08 -0.29
C THR A 809 20.31 -40.78 0.99
N ASP A 810 20.58 -41.82 1.79
CA ASP A 810 21.25 -41.74 3.11
C ASP A 810 22.51 -40.86 3.16
N TYR A 811 22.62 -40.07 4.23
CA TYR A 811 23.89 -39.50 4.66
C TYR A 811 24.00 -39.48 6.19
N VAL A 812 25.13 -39.98 6.71
CA VAL A 812 25.41 -40.26 8.13
C VAL A 812 24.61 -41.43 8.70
N GLY A 813 25.31 -42.44 9.25
CA GLY A 813 24.71 -43.70 9.66
C GLY A 813 24.11 -43.67 11.08
N GLY A 814 22.79 -43.80 11.16
CA GLY A 814 22.01 -44.06 12.37
C GLY A 814 20.62 -44.56 11.99
N ALA A 815 20.00 -45.41 12.81
CA ALA A 815 18.66 -45.92 12.52
C ALA A 815 17.61 -44.89 12.97
N GLY A 816 17.23 -43.97 12.07
CA GLY A 816 16.20 -42.96 12.29
C GLY A 816 15.46 -42.62 11.00
N VAL A 817 14.18 -42.26 11.12
CA VAL A 817 13.35 -41.83 9.99
C VAL A 817 13.40 -40.30 9.91
N TYR A 818 13.85 -39.77 8.77
CA TYR A 818 13.87 -38.33 8.50
C TYR A 818 12.66 -37.92 7.67
N THR A 819 11.92 -36.91 8.15
CA THR A 819 11.00 -36.09 7.36
C THR A 819 11.65 -34.75 7.07
N GLN A 820 11.63 -34.32 5.81
CA GLN A 820 12.09 -33.00 5.40
C GLN A 820 11.12 -32.45 4.36
N PHE A 821 10.42 -31.37 4.73
CA PHE A 821 9.53 -30.67 3.81
C PHE A 821 10.37 -29.84 2.83
N HIS A 822 10.06 -29.94 1.54
CA HIS A 822 10.69 -29.13 0.50
C HIS A 822 9.62 -28.49 -0.38
N ALA A 823 9.67 -27.16 -0.51
CA ALA A 823 8.96 -26.46 -1.58
C ALA A 823 9.58 -26.82 -2.94
N ASP A 824 8.74 -27.13 -3.92
CA ASP A 824 9.18 -27.42 -5.30
C ASP A 824 9.86 -26.19 -5.91
N ASN A 825 10.96 -26.42 -6.63
CA ASN A 825 11.82 -25.35 -7.15
C ASN A 825 12.28 -25.70 -8.57
N SER A 826 11.65 -25.08 -9.56
CA SER A 826 11.76 -25.51 -10.95
C SER A 826 13.10 -25.14 -11.62
N ASN A 827 13.91 -26.18 -11.83
CA ASN A 827 15.15 -26.26 -12.63
C ASN A 827 16.46 -25.68 -12.01
N PRO A 828 17.65 -26.19 -12.43
CA PRO A 828 18.80 -26.35 -11.53
C PRO A 828 20.14 -25.85 -12.11
N TRP A 829 21.25 -26.34 -11.52
CA TRP A 829 22.69 -26.20 -11.88
C TRP A 829 23.50 -25.11 -11.14
N ASN A 830 24.26 -25.60 -10.15
CA ASN A 830 25.51 -25.06 -9.58
C ASN A 830 25.44 -23.75 -8.76
N GLY A 831 25.93 -23.69 -7.51
CA GLY A 831 26.52 -24.73 -6.65
C GLY A 831 27.55 -24.18 -5.64
N GLY A 832 27.70 -24.84 -4.48
CA GLY A 832 28.53 -24.38 -3.33
C GLY A 832 27.64 -23.73 -2.25
N PHE A 833 27.07 -24.42 -1.25
CA PHE A 833 27.55 -25.51 -0.35
C PHE A 833 28.37 -24.99 0.85
N TRP A 834 28.12 -25.56 2.04
CA TRP A 834 28.63 -25.25 3.41
C TRP A 834 27.97 -24.07 4.17
N GLN A 835 27.58 -24.17 5.46
CA GLN A 835 27.10 -25.32 6.27
C GLN A 835 26.59 -24.88 7.68
N HIS A 836 25.37 -25.29 8.07
CA HIS A 836 24.81 -25.33 9.46
C HIS A 836 24.83 -24.03 10.32
N TRP A 837 24.13 -23.87 11.45
CA TRP A 837 23.30 -24.76 12.28
C TRP A 837 21.89 -24.18 12.51
N GLY A 838 20.89 -25.05 12.70
CA GLY A 838 19.51 -24.68 12.97
C GLY A 838 18.55 -25.73 12.40
N CYS A 839 18.32 -26.81 13.13
CA CYS A 839 17.41 -27.89 12.73
C CYS A 839 16.66 -28.40 13.95
N ASP A 840 15.34 -28.31 13.95
CA ASP A 840 14.51 -29.06 14.87
C ASP A 840 14.46 -30.53 14.41
N VAL A 841 14.65 -31.45 15.35
CA VAL A 841 14.77 -32.89 15.07
C VAL A 841 13.92 -33.66 16.07
N LEU A 842 12.92 -34.40 15.58
CA LEU A 842 12.10 -35.30 16.39
C LEU A 842 12.96 -36.47 16.90
N HIS A 843 13.37 -36.41 18.15
CA HIS A 843 14.37 -37.31 18.72
C HIS A 843 13.73 -38.45 19.53
N LEU A 844 13.15 -39.43 18.84
CA LEU A 844 12.57 -40.63 19.47
C LEU A 844 13.66 -41.48 20.15
N THR A 845 13.61 -41.62 21.47
CA THR A 845 14.48 -42.53 22.23
C THR A 845 13.93 -43.95 22.19
N CYS A 846 14.50 -44.80 21.33
CA CYS A 846 14.37 -46.26 21.47
C CYS A 846 15.01 -46.73 22.79
N HIS A 847 14.47 -47.79 23.38
CA HIS A 847 14.95 -48.38 24.64
C HIS A 847 15.32 -49.87 24.48
#